data_AF-A0A3M1IS58-F1
#
_entry.id   AF-A0A3M1IS58-F1
#
_cell.length_a   1.000
_cell.length_b   1.000
_cell.length_c   1.000
_cell.angle_alpha   90.00
_cell.angle_beta   90.00
_cell.angle_gamma   90.00
#
_symmetry.space_group_name_H-M   'P 1'
#
loop_
_entity.id
_entity.type
_entity.pdbx_description
1 polymer ?
#
loop_
_entity_poly.entity_id
_entity_poly.type
_entity_poly.pdbx_seq_one_letter_code
_entity_poly.pdbx_strand_id
1 'polypeptide(L)'
;MKPLTYADREAIMRLVEAGRGATSLSDEDLARAVSRMLEAHHQRTGFEYALVRDALSLSYHMLHGDDPEIRRCARSALLYLIKDNDFFPDGVPDIGLQDDHYVLSLAMHEVFRRSGAQPKFSGPTLSVGHERLIREKLREFHDRPFADDATLQKAAANLIDRLAEIASTGFFGRFLRDLRFMTEMLATEGEPENRRWARAALSYVADANDVIPDDFGMCGLLDDRSAVAHARQIVDPTHRSLLSILDSAVARWPFLAWVVLSDGAHRSELSEFLLTNCALMQEQVNEDTEAKQRCLILPSAKDVPFWLALLGAIGTIADTAAGTPETCSLQPGDRVYVDGDAIRTFDGFTEIDGHRYLRLETQFRRRGQTLTHIDNWPATPENFARLQPAGDDRKPRGEIRFAREQSTAEISALDRLLHPADPIQLHNVSQRVVLVSPVGRARELVEGVSLFGRRIRDILPVGQFGDDGDRSWGSRWQAVDPILVITPDLTAACDALSDGYAGRCACLVIGRPESWPERAADLRTLKSSGVPILGVTGESADEAIATMLDTGFEAVSWLETELKDIVWRPASQSGRLLDQDERRAHRVVSARVSVQPADSAHAEEAFIALCRLRELAPSSQSRDLLEQLLASAWTAFSQLAEWPLPLTPGAGPEERGRLVVARLGDAQNQQFLSADEQHALRSVAGTLDALRTALLEENPKHRGLRGIQAGSSGRAIAIVCRRQTIVRTMHSILTQSADGSATVSAVTPASAAALPSEAIVVIPGWFKRSIMRRLLHPPVADDMRLLMYPFEARALQQMRETGHRRSQRSRTRSITGVVSAAPEADRRESEQPAADALEEQAAEVWRRRLVQRAHPADAEAVAEARLIVFSDNWYAWLTEGYMARRVTHLVQREFNDPDHVSIDLANRDDLIEGDYLLFHCGSDSDAIRVVADELLAARGMVDRRSLASEWQQALRQFAHANRLSAVDIAQRLRQHDCTRHPATIREWLQNDDLISPRAREDVRAIAALVNDPDLTDHLPTCIQAIREVRRAHQEAAHQLARKI
;
A
#
# COMPACT_ATOMS: atom_id res chain seq x y z
N MET A 1 -18.89 1.65 -17.34
CA MET A 1 -18.23 2.67 -18.20
C MET A 1 -18.28 2.19 -19.65
N LYS A 2 -18.85 2.97 -20.58
CA LYS A 2 -18.73 2.67 -22.02
C LYS A 2 -17.29 3.04 -22.43
N PRO A 3 -16.50 2.12 -22.97
CA PRO A 3 -15.14 2.44 -23.35
C PRO A 3 -15.08 3.21 -24.67
N LEU A 4 -14.22 4.23 -24.75
CA LEU A 4 -13.82 4.88 -26.00
C LEU A 4 -13.18 3.86 -26.95
N THR A 5 -13.68 3.81 -28.18
CA THR A 5 -13.18 2.98 -29.28
C THR A 5 -12.34 3.78 -30.28
N TYR A 6 -11.61 3.11 -31.17
CA TYR A 6 -10.86 3.78 -32.23
C TYR A 6 -11.76 4.57 -33.18
N ALA A 7 -12.96 4.07 -33.48
CA ALA A 7 -13.96 4.82 -34.24
C ALA A 7 -14.45 6.07 -33.49
N ASP A 8 -14.65 5.97 -32.17
CA ASP A 8 -15.04 7.13 -31.35
C ASP A 8 -13.95 8.21 -31.38
N ARG A 9 -12.67 7.82 -31.24
CA ARG A 9 -11.52 8.74 -31.36
C ARG A 9 -11.56 9.52 -32.67
N GLU A 10 -11.76 8.84 -33.79
CA GLU A 10 -11.75 9.51 -35.10
C GLU A 10 -12.99 10.39 -35.32
N ALA A 11 -14.15 9.97 -34.80
CA ALA A 11 -15.33 10.82 -34.77
C ALA A 11 -15.08 12.10 -33.95
N ILE A 12 -14.47 11.97 -32.78
CA ILE A 12 -14.05 13.10 -31.93
C ILE A 12 -13.05 13.99 -32.68
N MET A 13 -12.01 13.43 -33.30
CA MET A 13 -11.02 14.20 -34.07
C MET A 13 -11.66 14.98 -35.23
N ARG A 14 -12.61 14.37 -35.94
CA ARG A 14 -13.38 15.07 -37.00
C ARG A 14 -14.25 16.19 -36.43
N LEU A 15 -14.83 16.04 -35.24
CA LEU A 15 -15.56 17.10 -34.56
C LEU A 15 -14.64 18.27 -34.18
N VAL A 16 -13.45 17.97 -33.65
CA VAL A 16 -12.41 18.97 -33.33
C VAL A 16 -11.94 19.70 -34.60
N GLU A 17 -11.76 18.99 -35.71
CA GLU A 17 -11.40 19.57 -37.00
C GLU A 17 -12.51 20.42 -37.60
N ALA A 18 -13.76 19.97 -37.54
CA ALA A 18 -14.93 20.74 -38.01
C ALA A 18 -15.11 22.04 -37.20
N GLY A 19 -14.79 22.01 -35.90
CA GLY A 19 -14.75 23.18 -35.03
C GLY A 19 -13.73 24.25 -35.44
N ARG A 20 -12.74 23.93 -36.29
CA ARG A 20 -11.71 24.88 -36.77
C ARG A 20 -12.27 26.06 -37.59
N GLY A 21 -13.49 25.96 -38.11
CA GLY A 21 -14.06 26.95 -39.03
C GLY A 21 -15.37 27.62 -38.62
N ALA A 22 -15.98 27.28 -37.47
CA ALA A 22 -17.44 27.40 -37.32
C ALA A 22 -18.00 28.18 -36.11
N THR A 23 -17.20 28.91 -35.31
CA THR A 23 -17.73 29.63 -34.12
C THR A 23 -17.42 31.13 -34.11
N SER A 24 -18.40 31.93 -33.67
CA SER A 24 -18.34 33.40 -33.59
C SER A 24 -17.71 33.95 -32.31
N LEU A 25 -17.31 33.10 -31.35
CA LEU A 25 -16.68 33.54 -30.10
C LEU A 25 -15.27 34.04 -30.36
N SER A 26 -14.94 35.21 -29.82
CA SER A 26 -13.54 35.66 -29.75
C SER A 26 -12.71 34.71 -28.87
N ASP A 27 -11.38 34.72 -29.01
CA ASP A 27 -10.50 33.91 -28.14
C ASP A 27 -10.69 34.28 -26.66
N GLU A 28 -10.89 35.57 -26.36
CA GLU A 28 -11.16 36.06 -25.00
C GLU A 28 -12.49 35.55 -24.44
N ASP A 29 -13.57 35.61 -25.23
CA ASP A 29 -14.88 35.12 -24.81
C ASP A 29 -14.88 33.61 -24.60
N LEU A 30 -14.09 32.89 -25.40
CA LEU A 30 -13.87 31.46 -25.24
C LEU A 30 -13.13 31.15 -23.94
N ALA A 31 -12.05 31.86 -23.61
CA ALA A 31 -11.35 31.69 -22.33
C ALA A 31 -12.26 31.96 -21.12
N ARG A 32 -13.13 32.99 -21.19
CA ARG A 32 -14.14 33.28 -20.16
C ARG A 32 -15.20 32.17 -20.07
N ALA A 33 -15.62 31.60 -21.20
CA ALA A 33 -16.58 30.50 -21.22
C ALA A 33 -16.00 29.23 -20.60
N VAL A 34 -14.76 28.88 -20.93
CA VAL A 34 -14.02 27.75 -20.34
C VAL A 34 -13.90 27.94 -18.82
N SER A 35 -13.52 29.14 -18.37
CA SER A 35 -13.43 29.44 -16.93
C SER A 35 -14.76 29.21 -16.20
N ARG A 36 -15.89 29.70 -16.74
CA ARG A 36 -17.22 29.48 -16.16
C ARG A 36 -17.61 28.00 -16.11
N MET A 37 -17.26 27.23 -17.14
CA MET A 37 -17.52 25.79 -17.17
C MET A 37 -16.71 25.08 -16.07
N LEU A 38 -15.42 25.39 -15.95
CA LEU A 38 -14.55 24.80 -14.91
C LEU A 38 -15.03 25.18 -13.50
N GLU A 39 -15.53 26.41 -13.30
CA GLU A 39 -16.15 26.84 -12.04
C GLU A 39 -17.42 26.04 -11.69
N ALA A 40 -18.21 25.65 -12.69
CA ALA A 40 -19.45 24.89 -12.49
C ALA A 40 -19.23 23.37 -12.29
N HIS A 41 -18.06 22.84 -12.67
CA HIS A 41 -17.76 21.42 -12.57
C HIS A 41 -17.10 21.05 -11.24
N HIS A 42 -17.91 20.47 -10.34
CA HIS A 42 -17.43 19.86 -9.11
C HIS A 42 -16.92 18.42 -9.34
N GLN A 43 -16.03 17.94 -8.45
CA GLN A 43 -15.42 16.60 -8.48
C GLN A 43 -16.44 15.47 -8.71
N ARG A 44 -16.43 14.87 -9.90
CA ARG A 44 -17.39 13.84 -10.34
C ARG A 44 -16.73 12.66 -11.05
N THR A 45 -15.54 12.82 -11.62
CA THR A 45 -14.95 11.86 -12.57
C THR A 45 -13.51 11.46 -12.24
N GLY A 46 -12.81 12.17 -11.35
CA GLY A 46 -11.44 11.85 -10.93
C GLY A 46 -10.34 12.31 -11.89
N PHE A 47 -10.69 13.05 -12.95
CA PHE A 47 -9.76 13.63 -13.93
C PHE A 47 -9.65 15.17 -13.82
N GLU A 48 -10.19 15.75 -12.75
CA GLU A 48 -10.39 17.20 -12.65
C GLU A 48 -9.08 17.97 -12.64
N TYR A 49 -8.01 17.46 -12.01
CA TYR A 49 -6.70 18.10 -12.05
C TYR A 49 -6.20 18.27 -13.49
N ALA A 50 -6.21 17.16 -14.23
CA ALA A 50 -5.70 17.12 -15.60
C ALA A 50 -6.59 17.94 -16.54
N LEU A 51 -7.92 17.85 -16.39
CA LEU A 51 -8.88 18.63 -17.16
C LEU A 51 -8.66 20.14 -16.95
N VAL A 52 -8.59 20.61 -15.69
CA VAL A 52 -8.37 22.02 -15.35
C VAL A 52 -6.99 22.48 -15.85
N ARG A 53 -5.94 21.70 -15.59
CA ARG A 53 -4.58 22.03 -16.04
C ARG A 53 -4.53 22.19 -17.55
N ASP A 54 -5.04 21.22 -18.30
CA ASP A 54 -4.94 21.18 -19.75
C ASP A 54 -5.83 22.26 -20.39
N ALA A 55 -7.05 22.47 -19.87
CA ALA A 55 -7.93 23.56 -20.31
C ALA A 55 -7.28 24.95 -20.14
N LEU A 56 -6.66 25.22 -18.99
CA LEU A 56 -6.02 26.51 -18.74
C LEU A 56 -4.71 26.66 -19.54
N SER A 57 -3.94 25.59 -19.69
CA SER A 57 -2.74 25.59 -20.53
C SER A 57 -3.08 25.87 -21.99
N LEU A 58 -4.12 25.22 -22.52
CA LEU A 58 -4.61 25.47 -23.88
C LEU A 58 -5.19 26.89 -24.00
N SER A 59 -5.88 27.41 -22.98
CA SER A 59 -6.39 28.79 -23.00
C SER A 59 -5.25 29.79 -23.12
N TYR A 60 -4.16 29.57 -22.38
CA TYR A 60 -2.94 30.36 -22.49
C TYR A 60 -2.32 30.27 -23.90
N HIS A 61 -2.15 29.06 -24.44
CA HIS A 61 -1.59 28.88 -25.78
C HIS A 61 -2.47 29.43 -26.90
N MET A 62 -3.79 29.45 -26.73
CA MET A 62 -4.73 30.08 -27.65
C MET A 62 -4.56 31.61 -27.67
N LEU A 63 -4.50 32.24 -26.49
CA LEU A 63 -4.41 33.70 -26.35
C LEU A 63 -3.02 34.24 -26.70
N HIS A 64 -1.97 33.52 -26.31
CA HIS A 64 -0.60 34.04 -26.27
C HIS A 64 0.43 33.16 -27.00
N GLY A 65 0.01 32.10 -27.68
CA GLY A 65 0.92 31.24 -28.45
C GLY A 65 1.49 31.93 -29.68
N ASP A 66 2.79 31.79 -29.90
CA ASP A 66 3.48 32.38 -31.06
C ASP A 66 3.22 31.59 -32.36
N ASP A 67 2.98 30.27 -32.27
CA ASP A 67 2.72 29.40 -33.42
C ASP A 67 1.20 29.40 -33.77
N PRO A 68 0.81 29.83 -34.97
CA PRO A 68 -0.58 29.82 -35.43
C PRO A 68 -1.24 28.43 -35.39
N GLU A 69 -0.50 27.35 -35.60
CA GLU A 69 -1.02 25.99 -35.56
C GLU A 69 -1.25 25.51 -34.12
N ILE A 70 -0.37 25.88 -33.18
CA ILE A 70 -0.57 25.63 -31.75
C ILE A 70 -1.82 26.35 -31.27
N ARG A 71 -1.97 27.64 -31.61
CA ARG A 71 -3.17 28.42 -31.30
C ARG A 71 -4.43 27.79 -31.85
N ARG A 72 -4.40 27.33 -33.11
CA ARG A 72 -5.54 26.68 -33.76
C ARG A 72 -5.88 25.36 -33.08
N CYS A 73 -4.87 24.54 -32.74
CA CYS A 73 -5.05 23.28 -32.02
C CYS A 73 -5.71 23.53 -30.65
N ALA A 74 -5.18 24.48 -29.87
CA ALA A 74 -5.72 24.83 -28.57
C ALA A 74 -7.16 25.36 -28.66
N ARG A 75 -7.43 26.30 -29.57
CA ARG A 75 -8.79 26.82 -29.79
C ARG A 75 -9.79 25.71 -30.12
N SER A 76 -9.43 24.78 -31.01
CA SER A 76 -10.33 23.68 -31.39
C SER A 76 -10.67 22.75 -30.23
N ALA A 77 -9.69 22.44 -29.38
CA ALA A 77 -9.91 21.61 -28.20
C ALA A 77 -10.80 22.32 -27.16
N LEU A 78 -10.62 23.62 -26.96
CA LEU A 78 -11.46 24.40 -26.04
C LEU A 78 -12.88 24.62 -26.55
N LEU A 79 -13.07 24.75 -27.86
CA LEU A 79 -14.40 24.81 -28.47
C LEU A 79 -15.16 23.49 -28.34
N TYR A 80 -14.45 22.36 -28.36
CA TYR A 80 -15.02 21.06 -28.07
C TYR A 80 -15.50 21.01 -26.62
N LEU A 81 -14.63 21.40 -25.68
CA LEU A 81 -14.88 21.41 -24.24
C LEU A 81 -16.10 22.22 -23.78
N ILE A 82 -16.44 23.33 -24.44
CA ILE A 82 -17.58 24.19 -24.03
C ILE A 82 -18.89 23.83 -24.74
N LYS A 83 -18.91 22.76 -25.54
CA LYS A 83 -20.07 22.38 -26.33
C LYS A 83 -20.92 21.37 -25.56
N ASP A 84 -22.04 21.83 -25.00
CA ASP A 84 -22.99 20.96 -24.28
C ASP A 84 -23.35 19.68 -25.07
N ASN A 85 -23.20 18.51 -24.45
CA ASN A 85 -23.50 17.19 -25.04
C ASN A 85 -22.76 16.98 -26.38
N ASP A 86 -21.45 16.97 -26.30
CA ASP A 86 -20.52 16.77 -27.42
C ASP A 86 -20.60 15.34 -28.01
N PHE A 87 -19.75 14.41 -27.58
CA PHE A 87 -19.77 13.00 -27.94
C PHE A 87 -20.35 12.16 -26.80
N PHE A 88 -20.08 12.53 -25.53
CA PHE A 88 -20.77 11.98 -24.36
C PHE A 88 -21.58 13.06 -23.63
N PRO A 89 -22.70 12.72 -22.98
CA PRO A 89 -23.42 13.73 -22.20
C PRO A 89 -22.68 14.06 -20.89
N ASP A 90 -22.29 15.31 -20.70
CA ASP A 90 -21.47 15.85 -19.60
C ASP A 90 -22.07 15.55 -18.21
N GLY A 91 -23.41 15.46 -18.15
CA GLY A 91 -24.17 15.19 -16.93
C GLY A 91 -24.21 13.72 -16.49
N VAL A 92 -23.64 12.80 -17.27
CA VAL A 92 -23.66 11.35 -16.96
C VAL A 92 -22.53 11.01 -15.99
N PRO A 93 -22.86 10.49 -14.78
CA PRO A 93 -21.85 9.99 -13.85
C PRO A 93 -20.89 9.00 -14.51
N ASP A 94 -19.62 9.05 -14.14
CA ASP A 94 -18.52 8.19 -14.63
C ASP A 94 -18.00 8.40 -16.06
N ILE A 95 -18.79 8.96 -16.99
CA ILE A 95 -18.46 9.00 -18.43
C ILE A 95 -18.44 10.44 -18.99
N GLY A 96 -19.21 11.37 -18.42
CA GLY A 96 -19.58 12.62 -19.08
C GLY A 96 -18.45 13.56 -19.50
N LEU A 97 -17.25 13.48 -18.89
CA LEU A 97 -16.11 14.34 -19.25
C LEU A 97 -14.91 13.54 -19.78
N GLN A 98 -15.11 12.28 -20.12
CA GLN A 98 -14.02 11.37 -20.46
C GLN A 98 -13.41 11.71 -21.83
N ASP A 99 -14.27 12.03 -22.79
CA ASP A 99 -13.92 12.54 -24.11
C ASP A 99 -13.33 13.94 -24.04
N ASP A 100 -13.90 14.86 -23.24
CA ASP A 100 -13.29 16.17 -22.99
C ASP A 100 -11.84 16.06 -22.55
N HIS A 101 -11.60 15.32 -21.46
CA HIS A 101 -10.26 15.09 -20.94
C HIS A 101 -9.34 14.47 -22.00
N TYR A 102 -9.83 13.51 -22.78
CA TYR A 102 -9.07 12.89 -23.85
C TYR A 102 -8.68 13.90 -24.95
N VAL A 103 -9.60 14.77 -25.37
CA VAL A 103 -9.34 15.81 -26.38
C VAL A 103 -8.33 16.83 -25.87
N LEU A 104 -8.48 17.32 -24.64
CA LEU A 104 -7.55 18.29 -24.06
C LEU A 104 -6.15 17.70 -23.89
N SER A 105 -6.04 16.47 -23.37
CA SER A 105 -4.75 15.79 -23.19
C SER A 105 -4.05 15.57 -24.54
N LEU A 106 -4.79 15.15 -25.57
CA LEU A 106 -4.26 14.98 -26.92
C LEU A 106 -3.79 16.31 -27.53
N ALA A 107 -4.56 17.38 -27.35
CA ALA A 107 -4.18 18.71 -27.82
C ALA A 107 -2.92 19.21 -27.10
N MET A 108 -2.81 18.99 -25.79
CA MET A 108 -1.60 19.31 -25.02
C MET A 108 -0.38 18.52 -25.48
N HIS A 109 -0.54 17.22 -25.75
CA HIS A 109 0.53 16.40 -26.33
C HIS A 109 1.03 16.97 -27.66
N GLU A 110 0.11 17.42 -28.54
CA GLU A 110 0.45 18.06 -29.81
C GLU A 110 1.15 19.41 -29.61
N VAL A 111 0.72 20.22 -28.63
CA VAL A 111 1.41 21.46 -28.25
C VAL A 111 2.85 21.19 -27.81
N PHE A 112 3.08 20.20 -26.93
CA PHE A 112 4.43 19.84 -26.48
C PHE A 112 5.31 19.36 -27.63
N ARG A 113 4.77 18.48 -28.49
CA ARG A 113 5.48 17.96 -29.66
C ARG A 113 5.93 19.07 -30.62
N ARG A 114 5.09 20.09 -30.85
CA ARG A 114 5.40 21.21 -31.76
C ARG A 114 6.30 22.27 -31.14
N SER A 115 6.07 22.61 -29.88
CA SER A 115 6.85 23.62 -29.17
C SER A 115 8.23 23.12 -28.74
N GLY A 116 8.43 21.81 -28.66
CA GLY A 116 9.61 21.20 -28.06
C GLY A 116 9.68 21.39 -26.53
N ALA A 117 8.62 21.93 -25.92
CA ALA A 117 8.53 22.10 -24.47
C ALA A 117 8.27 20.74 -23.79
N GLN A 118 8.85 20.57 -22.61
CA GLN A 118 8.60 19.41 -21.76
C GLN A 118 7.43 19.71 -20.80
N PRO A 119 6.57 18.72 -20.50
CA PRO A 119 5.53 18.88 -19.50
C PRO A 119 6.17 19.10 -18.12
N LYS A 120 5.55 19.98 -17.33
CA LYS A 120 5.95 20.26 -15.94
C LYS A 120 4.82 19.91 -14.99
N PHE A 121 5.17 19.46 -13.80
CA PHE A 121 4.21 19.27 -12.72
C PHE A 121 3.72 20.62 -12.18
N SER A 122 4.62 21.60 -12.09
CA SER A 122 4.38 22.94 -11.54
C SER A 122 3.30 23.76 -12.28
N GLY A 123 2.89 23.33 -13.47
CA GLY A 123 1.80 23.93 -14.26
C GLY A 123 2.25 24.34 -15.67
N PRO A 124 1.38 25.05 -16.43
CA PRO A 124 1.75 25.57 -17.74
C PRO A 124 2.99 26.45 -17.67
N THR A 125 3.94 26.22 -18.58
CA THR A 125 5.08 27.12 -18.74
C THR A 125 4.63 28.32 -19.57
N LEU A 126 4.61 29.49 -18.94
CA LEU A 126 4.35 30.75 -19.64
C LEU A 126 5.52 31.04 -20.61
N SER A 127 5.28 31.91 -21.59
CA SER A 127 6.32 32.29 -22.53
C SER A 127 7.47 32.97 -21.78
N VAL A 128 8.69 32.84 -22.30
CA VAL A 128 9.88 33.50 -21.71
C VAL A 128 9.64 35.02 -21.56
N GLY A 129 8.87 35.61 -22.47
CA GLY A 129 8.43 37.00 -22.41
C GLY A 129 7.56 37.30 -21.19
N HIS A 130 6.50 36.52 -20.96
CA HIS A 130 5.62 36.70 -19.80
C HIS A 130 6.35 36.40 -18.48
N GLU A 131 7.13 35.31 -18.38
CA GLU A 131 7.90 35.03 -17.16
C GLU A 131 8.87 36.17 -16.81
N ARG A 132 9.43 36.85 -17.81
CA ARG A 132 10.27 38.03 -17.58
C ARG A 132 9.44 39.20 -17.04
N LEU A 133 8.29 39.52 -17.65
CA LEU A 133 7.42 40.60 -17.21
C LEU A 133 6.90 40.37 -15.78
N ILE A 134 6.54 39.12 -15.44
CA ILE A 134 6.13 38.73 -14.09
C ILE A 134 7.24 39.01 -13.09
N ARG A 135 8.48 38.60 -13.38
CA ARG A 135 9.64 38.86 -12.51
C ARG A 135 9.96 40.34 -12.37
N GLU A 136 9.80 41.13 -13.44
CA GLU A 136 9.99 42.58 -13.40
C GLU A 136 8.94 43.26 -12.51
N LYS A 137 7.66 42.92 -12.69
CA LYS A 137 6.55 43.45 -11.89
C LYS A 137 6.61 43.00 -10.43
N LEU A 138 7.01 41.75 -10.16
CA LEU A 138 7.22 41.26 -8.79
C LEU A 138 8.36 42.03 -8.09
N ARG A 139 9.43 42.40 -8.79
CA ARG A 139 10.50 43.26 -8.24
C ARG A 139 10.02 44.68 -8.00
N GLU A 140 9.18 45.23 -8.87
CA GLU A 140 8.54 46.52 -8.63
C GLU A 140 7.73 46.48 -7.32
N PHE A 141 6.92 45.45 -7.11
CA PHE A 141 6.14 45.30 -5.88
C PHE A 141 6.96 44.99 -4.63
N HIS A 142 8.13 44.37 -4.79
CA HIS A 142 9.09 44.19 -3.70
C HIS A 142 9.57 45.54 -3.16
N ASP A 143 9.82 46.50 -4.05
CA ASP A 143 10.30 47.84 -3.68
C ASP A 143 9.14 48.78 -3.32
N ARG A 144 8.01 48.67 -4.01
CA ARG A 144 6.82 49.50 -3.83
C ARG A 144 5.55 48.63 -3.88
N PRO A 145 5.03 48.20 -2.72
CA PRO A 145 3.85 47.35 -2.69
C PRO A 145 2.61 48.06 -3.24
N PHE A 146 1.69 47.27 -3.80
CA PHE A 146 0.46 47.78 -4.40
C PHE A 146 -0.48 48.42 -3.36
N ALA A 147 -0.57 47.81 -2.17
CA ALA A 147 -1.41 48.25 -1.07
C ALA A 147 -0.78 47.93 0.30
N ASP A 148 -1.44 48.35 1.38
CA ASP A 148 -1.05 47.99 2.75
C ASP A 148 -1.30 46.51 3.07
N ASP A 149 -0.59 45.99 4.08
CA ASP A 149 -0.61 44.57 4.46
C ASP A 149 -2.03 44.04 4.74
N ALA A 150 -2.92 44.84 5.34
CA ALA A 150 -4.28 44.41 5.66
C ALA A 150 -5.15 44.27 4.40
N THR A 151 -4.99 45.20 3.44
CA THR A 151 -5.65 45.14 2.14
C THR A 151 -5.19 43.92 1.34
N LEU A 152 -3.87 43.65 1.33
CA LEU A 152 -3.28 42.50 0.65
C LEU A 152 -3.75 41.16 1.24
N GLN A 153 -3.75 41.03 2.57
CA GLN A 153 -4.25 39.84 3.25
C GLN A 153 -5.73 39.58 2.96
N LYS A 154 -6.55 40.65 2.87
CA LYS A 154 -7.97 40.55 2.52
C LYS A 154 -8.17 40.11 1.06
N ALA A 155 -7.38 40.64 0.12
CA ALA A 155 -7.43 40.23 -1.27
C ALA A 155 -7.08 38.74 -1.42
N ALA A 156 -6.00 38.30 -0.76
CA ALA A 156 -5.60 36.90 -0.72
C ALA A 156 -6.69 35.99 -0.11
N ALA A 157 -7.29 36.39 1.01
CA ALA A 157 -8.38 35.63 1.63
C ALA A 157 -9.60 35.49 0.71
N ASN A 158 -10.00 36.56 0.03
CA ASN A 158 -11.11 36.51 -0.93
C ASN A 158 -10.82 35.56 -2.10
N LEU A 159 -9.59 35.54 -2.61
CA LEU A 159 -9.19 34.64 -3.69
C LEU A 159 -9.15 33.18 -3.21
N ILE A 160 -8.64 32.93 -2.00
CA ILE A 160 -8.66 31.61 -1.35
C ILE A 160 -10.10 31.10 -1.24
N ASP A 161 -11.02 31.93 -0.77
CA ASP A 161 -12.43 31.57 -0.61
C ASP A 161 -13.10 31.31 -1.96
N ARG A 162 -12.84 32.17 -2.96
CA ARG A 162 -13.36 32.01 -4.34
C ARG A 162 -12.92 30.68 -4.97
N LEU A 163 -11.67 30.29 -4.77
CA LEU A 163 -11.10 29.09 -5.37
C LEU A 163 -11.22 27.85 -4.48
N ALA A 164 -11.74 27.96 -3.25
CA ALA A 164 -11.73 26.87 -2.27
C ALA A 164 -12.42 25.59 -2.79
N GLU A 165 -13.55 25.73 -3.48
CA GLU A 165 -14.30 24.59 -4.02
C GLU A 165 -13.52 23.86 -5.13
N ILE A 166 -12.77 24.60 -5.93
CA ILE A 166 -12.02 24.11 -7.09
C ILE A 166 -10.62 23.68 -6.68
N ALA A 167 -10.07 24.21 -5.58
CA ALA A 167 -8.81 23.79 -5.01
C ALA A 167 -8.80 22.31 -4.60
N SER A 168 -9.98 21.75 -4.31
CA SER A 168 -10.15 20.32 -4.09
C SER A 168 -9.67 19.48 -5.28
N THR A 169 -9.82 19.98 -6.52
CA THR A 169 -9.35 19.35 -7.78
C THR A 169 -7.82 19.33 -7.93
N GLY A 170 -7.08 19.97 -7.02
CA GLY A 170 -5.64 19.86 -6.95
C GLY A 170 -4.84 20.89 -7.75
N PHE A 171 -5.34 21.37 -8.89
CA PHE A 171 -4.57 22.28 -9.76
C PHE A 171 -4.24 23.57 -9.02
N PHE A 172 -5.25 24.29 -8.53
CA PHE A 172 -5.05 25.49 -7.71
C PHE A 172 -4.72 25.19 -6.24
N GLY A 173 -4.73 23.92 -5.81
CA GLY A 173 -4.46 23.56 -4.41
C GLY A 173 -3.08 24.02 -3.93
N ARG A 174 -2.04 23.83 -4.77
CA ARG A 174 -0.69 24.34 -4.48
C ARG A 174 -0.63 25.86 -4.47
N PHE A 175 -1.27 26.53 -5.43
CA PHE A 175 -1.33 28.00 -5.49
C PHE A 175 -1.95 28.58 -4.22
N LEU A 176 -3.09 28.05 -3.77
CA LEU A 176 -3.74 28.52 -2.54
C LEU A 176 -2.91 28.24 -1.29
N ARG A 177 -2.18 27.13 -1.27
CA ARG A 177 -1.25 26.82 -0.19
C ARG A 177 -0.09 27.82 -0.15
N ASP A 178 0.53 28.10 -1.28
CA ASP A 178 1.63 29.08 -1.36
C ASP A 178 1.12 30.48 -0.98
N LEU A 179 -0.11 30.82 -1.38
CA LEU A 179 -0.78 32.07 -1.01
C LEU A 179 -1.04 32.16 0.51
N ARG A 180 -1.50 31.07 1.14
CA ARG A 180 -1.64 30.97 2.61
C ARG A 180 -0.29 31.12 3.30
N PHE A 181 0.74 30.46 2.79
CA PHE A 181 2.10 30.58 3.32
C PHE A 181 2.61 32.04 3.23
N MET A 182 2.42 32.72 2.11
CA MET A 182 2.76 34.15 1.97
C MET A 182 1.97 35.03 2.95
N THR A 183 0.68 34.72 3.16
CA THR A 183 -0.20 35.43 4.10
C THR A 183 0.28 35.26 5.55
N GLU A 184 0.61 34.03 5.96
CA GLU A 184 1.16 33.71 7.27
C GLU A 184 2.53 34.37 7.50
N MET A 185 3.40 34.37 6.48
CA MET A 185 4.70 35.04 6.53
C MET A 185 4.56 36.55 6.75
N LEU A 186 3.55 37.18 6.14
CA LEU A 186 3.30 38.60 6.33
C LEU A 186 2.76 38.93 7.73
N ALA A 187 1.99 38.01 8.33
CA ALA A 187 1.38 38.13 9.65
C ALA A 187 2.34 37.84 10.82
N THR A 188 3.41 37.09 10.59
CA THR A 188 4.37 36.68 11.62
C THR A 188 5.58 37.63 11.70
N GLU A 189 6.20 37.73 12.87
CA GLU A 189 7.49 38.42 13.04
C GLU A 189 8.62 37.55 12.48
N GLY A 190 8.81 37.59 11.16
CA GLY A 190 9.86 36.89 10.44
C GLY A 190 10.99 37.79 9.91
N GLU A 191 11.90 37.21 9.14
CA GLU A 191 12.99 37.92 8.47
C GLU A 191 12.42 39.05 7.57
N PRO A 192 12.90 40.30 7.69
CA PRO A 192 12.34 41.45 6.97
C PRO A 192 12.29 41.28 5.45
N GLU A 193 13.30 40.61 4.88
CA GLU A 193 13.37 40.36 3.43
C GLU A 193 12.31 39.36 2.97
N ASN A 194 12.12 38.26 3.71
CA ASN A 194 11.08 37.27 3.39
C ASN A 194 9.68 37.90 3.45
N ARG A 195 9.46 38.83 4.39
CA ARG A 195 8.20 39.59 4.47
C ARG A 195 8.01 40.54 3.28
N ARG A 196 9.08 41.11 2.72
CA ARG A 196 9.00 41.95 1.51
C ARG A 196 8.62 41.12 0.28
N TRP A 197 9.22 39.94 0.11
CA TRP A 197 8.84 39.01 -0.96
C TRP A 197 7.40 38.50 -0.81
N ALA A 198 6.97 38.19 0.42
CA ALA A 198 5.58 37.85 0.70
C ALA A 198 4.64 39.01 0.32
N ARG A 199 4.96 40.24 0.72
CA ARG A 199 4.19 41.44 0.35
C ARG A 199 4.15 41.65 -1.16
N ALA A 200 5.26 41.44 -1.86
CA ALA A 200 5.34 41.57 -3.31
C ALA A 200 4.42 40.57 -4.02
N ALA A 201 4.44 39.31 -3.58
CA ALA A 201 3.57 38.26 -4.11
C ALA A 201 2.09 38.57 -3.89
N LEU A 202 1.71 39.00 -2.68
CA LEU A 202 0.32 39.39 -2.39
C LEU A 202 -0.10 40.68 -3.11
N SER A 203 0.84 41.60 -3.37
CA SER A 203 0.61 42.80 -4.19
C SER A 203 0.32 42.45 -5.63
N TYR A 204 1.00 41.43 -6.17
CA TYR A 204 0.73 40.90 -7.50
C TYR A 204 -0.71 40.39 -7.58
N VAL A 205 -1.09 39.51 -6.66
CA VAL A 205 -2.45 38.93 -6.55
C VAL A 205 -3.55 39.97 -6.31
N ALA A 206 -3.22 41.14 -5.78
CA ALA A 206 -4.19 42.21 -5.56
C ALA A 206 -4.40 43.10 -6.79
N ASP A 207 -3.50 43.06 -7.78
CA ASP A 207 -3.53 43.91 -8.96
C ASP A 207 -4.15 43.20 -10.17
N ALA A 208 -5.47 43.36 -10.33
CA ALA A 208 -6.25 42.74 -11.40
C ALA A 208 -5.85 43.12 -12.85
N ASN A 209 -4.92 44.07 -13.05
CA ASN A 209 -4.35 44.42 -14.35
C ASN A 209 -2.84 44.11 -14.38
N ASP A 210 -2.51 42.86 -14.13
CA ASP A 210 -1.18 42.30 -14.25
C ASP A 210 -0.84 41.81 -15.65
N VAL A 211 0.14 40.91 -15.74
CA VAL A 211 0.71 40.52 -17.04
C VAL A 211 -0.34 39.78 -17.86
N ILE A 212 -1.22 39.02 -17.19
CA ILE A 212 -2.37 38.36 -17.81
C ILE A 212 -3.64 38.80 -17.06
N PRO A 213 -4.41 39.74 -17.63
CA PRO A 213 -5.60 40.29 -16.98
C PRO A 213 -6.57 39.24 -16.39
N ASP A 214 -6.99 39.48 -15.14
CA ASP A 214 -7.96 38.65 -14.40
C ASP A 214 -9.33 38.54 -15.07
N ASP A 215 -9.67 39.47 -15.97
CA ASP A 215 -10.93 39.48 -16.71
C ASP A 215 -11.01 38.37 -17.78
N PHE A 216 -9.92 37.66 -18.03
CA PHE A 216 -9.89 36.39 -18.77
C PHE A 216 -10.30 35.17 -17.91
N GLY A 217 -10.72 35.39 -16.67
CA GLY A 217 -11.18 34.34 -15.76
C GLY A 217 -10.01 33.58 -15.13
N MET A 218 -10.11 32.26 -15.02
CA MET A 218 -9.06 31.44 -14.40
C MET A 218 -7.75 31.41 -15.18
N CYS A 219 -7.79 31.73 -16.48
CA CYS A 219 -6.58 31.86 -17.28
C CYS A 219 -5.75 33.09 -16.88
N GLY A 220 -6.40 34.15 -16.36
CA GLY A 220 -5.73 35.33 -15.81
C GLY A 220 -4.78 34.93 -14.70
N LEU A 221 -5.29 34.15 -13.74
CA LEU A 221 -4.58 33.66 -12.55
C LEU A 221 -3.33 32.79 -12.78
N LEU A 222 -2.96 32.50 -14.03
CA LEU A 222 -1.76 31.72 -14.34
C LEU A 222 -0.48 32.50 -14.04
N ASP A 223 -0.46 33.81 -14.25
CA ASP A 223 0.69 34.64 -13.92
C ASP A 223 0.78 34.93 -12.42
N ASP A 224 -0.35 35.14 -11.73
CA ASP A 224 -0.44 35.17 -10.26
C ASP A 224 0.20 33.94 -9.62
N ARG A 225 -0.21 32.76 -10.10
CA ARG A 225 0.34 31.49 -9.65
C ARG A 225 1.85 31.46 -9.83
N SER A 226 2.33 31.90 -10.99
CA SER A 226 3.76 31.93 -11.30
C SER A 226 4.51 32.92 -10.40
N ALA A 227 3.94 34.10 -10.15
CA ALA A 227 4.50 35.13 -9.28
C ALA A 227 4.61 34.65 -7.83
N VAL A 228 3.53 34.06 -7.29
CA VAL A 228 3.49 33.50 -5.93
C VAL A 228 4.46 32.33 -5.80
N ALA A 229 4.51 31.42 -6.79
CA ALA A 229 5.46 30.31 -6.78
C ALA A 229 6.92 30.81 -6.83
N HIS A 230 7.21 31.85 -7.60
CA HIS A 230 8.55 32.43 -7.66
C HIS A 230 8.96 33.05 -6.31
N ALA A 231 8.07 33.82 -5.68
CA ALA A 231 8.31 34.38 -4.36
C ALA A 231 8.49 33.28 -3.30
N ARG A 232 7.66 32.23 -3.33
CA ARG A 232 7.79 31.05 -2.45
C ARG A 232 9.16 30.40 -2.58
N GLN A 233 9.65 30.21 -3.79
CA GLN A 233 10.98 29.64 -4.04
C GLN A 233 12.16 30.55 -3.63
N ILE A 234 11.94 31.86 -3.49
CA ILE A 234 12.95 32.78 -2.94
C ILE A 234 12.97 32.67 -1.42
N VAL A 235 11.79 32.67 -0.80
CA VAL A 235 11.62 32.60 0.67
C VAL A 235 11.98 31.22 1.23
N ASP A 236 11.75 30.15 0.46
CA ASP A 236 12.02 28.76 0.88
C ASP A 236 12.73 27.97 -0.23
N PRO A 237 14.07 27.90 -0.20
CA PRO A 237 14.86 27.17 -1.19
C PRO A 237 14.57 25.66 -1.24
N THR A 238 14.13 25.06 -0.13
CA THR A 238 13.79 23.61 -0.07
C THR A 238 12.63 23.30 -1.01
N HIS A 239 11.65 24.21 -1.05
CA HIS A 239 10.50 24.13 -1.95
C HIS A 239 10.91 24.06 -3.42
N ARG A 240 11.94 24.83 -3.82
CA ARG A 240 12.46 24.83 -5.18
C ARG A 240 13.03 23.47 -5.57
N SER A 241 13.80 22.83 -4.67
CA SER A 241 14.39 21.52 -4.93
C SER A 241 13.31 20.44 -5.12
N LEU A 242 12.27 20.44 -4.30
CA LEU A 242 11.14 19.50 -4.43
C LEU A 242 10.41 19.67 -5.77
N LEU A 243 10.12 20.91 -6.17
CA LEU A 243 9.50 21.19 -7.47
C LEU A 243 10.38 20.75 -8.63
N SER A 244 11.70 20.94 -8.53
CA SER A 244 12.63 20.47 -9.56
C SER A 244 12.57 18.95 -9.71
N ILE A 245 12.51 18.19 -8.62
CA ILE A 245 12.40 16.72 -8.65
C ILE A 245 11.08 16.31 -9.32
N LEU A 246 9.96 16.94 -8.95
CA LEU A 246 8.65 16.67 -9.55
C LEU A 246 8.61 17.00 -11.05
N ASP A 247 9.13 18.17 -11.44
CA ASP A 247 9.19 18.58 -12.84
C ASP A 247 10.10 17.66 -13.66
N SER A 248 11.24 17.23 -13.12
CA SER A 248 12.10 16.24 -13.78
C SER A 248 11.40 14.88 -13.92
N ALA A 249 10.68 14.43 -12.90
CA ALA A 249 9.94 13.17 -12.95
C ALA A 249 8.87 13.17 -14.04
N VAL A 250 8.07 14.24 -14.11
CA VAL A 250 7.02 14.42 -15.12
C VAL A 250 7.61 14.67 -16.51
N ALA A 251 8.74 15.40 -16.63
CA ALA A 251 9.40 15.58 -17.92
C ALA A 251 9.86 14.23 -18.51
N ARG A 252 10.40 13.33 -17.68
CA ARG A 252 10.83 12.00 -18.12
C ARG A 252 9.65 11.08 -18.43
N TRP A 253 8.65 11.09 -17.56
CA TRP A 253 7.44 10.27 -17.66
C TRP A 253 6.19 11.16 -17.60
N PRO A 254 5.80 11.80 -18.72
CA PRO A 254 4.65 12.72 -18.80
C PRO A 254 3.36 12.13 -18.25
N PHE A 255 3.18 10.83 -18.42
CA PHE A 255 2.00 10.10 -17.98
C PHE A 255 1.72 10.20 -16.49
N LEU A 256 2.75 10.41 -15.66
CA LEU A 256 2.59 10.56 -14.22
C LEU A 256 1.60 11.68 -13.84
N ALA A 257 1.49 12.71 -14.69
CA ALA A 257 0.58 13.82 -14.47
C ALA A 257 -0.88 13.53 -14.91
N TRP A 258 -1.16 12.33 -15.41
CA TRP A 258 -2.47 11.87 -15.91
C TRP A 258 -2.95 10.55 -15.30
N VAL A 259 -2.16 9.91 -14.43
CA VAL A 259 -2.55 8.63 -13.81
C VAL A 259 -3.69 8.85 -12.82
N VAL A 260 -4.79 8.12 -13.06
CA VAL A 260 -5.94 8.04 -12.15
C VAL A 260 -6.24 6.59 -11.85
N LEU A 261 -6.07 6.21 -10.58
CA LEU A 261 -6.33 4.87 -10.09
C LEU A 261 -7.71 4.79 -9.45
N SER A 262 -8.34 3.62 -9.50
CA SER A 262 -9.64 3.38 -8.89
C SER A 262 -9.77 1.99 -8.31
N ASP A 263 -10.33 1.88 -7.11
CA ASP A 263 -10.70 0.62 -6.44
C ASP A 263 -12.14 0.19 -6.74
N GLY A 264 -12.84 0.91 -7.63
CA GLY A 264 -14.25 0.71 -7.97
C GLY A 264 -15.23 1.55 -7.15
N ALA A 265 -14.86 1.99 -5.94
CA ALA A 265 -15.65 2.90 -5.11
C ALA A 265 -15.14 4.34 -5.19
N HIS A 266 -13.83 4.50 -5.34
CA HIS A 266 -13.13 5.78 -5.29
C HIS A 266 -12.13 5.90 -6.43
N ARG A 267 -11.93 7.12 -6.93
CA ARG A 267 -10.90 7.47 -7.91
C ARG A 267 -9.89 8.40 -7.25
N SER A 268 -8.60 8.17 -7.47
CA SER A 268 -7.52 8.98 -6.92
C SER A 268 -6.43 9.22 -7.95
N GLU A 269 -6.02 10.47 -8.06
CA GLU A 269 -4.77 10.88 -8.70
C GLU A 269 -3.57 10.44 -7.85
N LEU A 270 -2.38 10.44 -8.46
CA LEU A 270 -1.13 10.30 -7.73
C LEU A 270 -0.85 11.56 -6.89
N SER A 271 -0.48 11.37 -5.62
CA SER A 271 -0.04 12.47 -4.77
C SER A 271 1.36 12.94 -5.14
N GLU A 272 1.69 14.16 -4.72
CA GLU A 272 3.06 14.69 -4.82
C GLU A 272 4.07 13.84 -4.05
N PHE A 273 3.63 13.20 -2.94
CA PHE A 273 4.43 12.25 -2.19
C PHE A 273 4.84 11.05 -3.05
N LEU A 274 3.86 10.39 -3.68
CA LEU A 274 4.13 9.23 -4.52
C LEU A 274 4.92 9.62 -5.78
N LEU A 275 4.59 10.73 -6.43
CA LEU A 275 5.31 11.27 -7.58
C LEU A 275 6.79 11.54 -7.28
N THR A 276 7.08 12.16 -6.14
CA THR A 276 8.47 12.43 -5.73
C THR A 276 9.24 11.14 -5.46
N ASN A 277 8.60 10.16 -4.81
CA ASN A 277 9.23 8.86 -4.57
C ASN A 277 9.46 8.07 -5.88
N CYS A 278 8.59 8.22 -6.89
CA CYS A 278 8.80 7.64 -8.23
C CYS A 278 10.01 8.23 -8.94
N ALA A 279 10.31 9.52 -8.71
CA ALA A 279 11.49 10.17 -9.29
C ALA A 279 12.79 9.45 -8.92
N LEU A 280 12.86 8.83 -7.74
CA LEU A 280 14.03 8.06 -7.28
C LEU A 280 14.30 6.80 -8.09
N MET A 281 13.32 6.31 -8.87
CA MET A 281 13.50 5.19 -9.80
C MET A 281 14.15 5.62 -11.12
N GLN A 282 14.20 6.93 -11.42
CA GLN A 282 14.68 7.44 -12.70
C GLN A 282 16.18 7.78 -12.63
N GLU A 283 16.96 7.29 -13.59
CA GLU A 283 18.42 7.46 -13.64
C GLU A 283 18.86 8.93 -13.83
N GLN A 284 18.05 9.79 -14.47
CA GLN A 284 18.40 11.19 -14.77
C GLN A 284 18.21 12.17 -13.61
N VAL A 285 17.35 11.87 -12.63
CA VAL A 285 17.23 12.67 -11.39
C VAL A 285 18.43 12.40 -10.46
N ASN A 286 19.27 11.42 -10.82
CA ASN A 286 20.40 10.92 -10.06
C ASN A 286 21.73 11.40 -10.64
N GLU A 287 21.95 12.72 -10.72
CA GLU A 287 23.22 13.30 -11.19
C GLU A 287 24.46 12.83 -10.39
N ASP A 288 24.28 12.24 -9.19
CA ASP A 288 25.32 11.52 -8.45
C ASP A 288 25.43 10.04 -8.89
N THR A 289 26.30 9.79 -9.87
CA THR A 289 26.54 8.53 -10.59
C THR A 289 27.06 7.32 -9.78
N GLU A 290 27.17 7.35 -8.45
CA GLU A 290 27.78 6.24 -7.69
C GLU A 290 26.81 5.28 -6.97
N ALA A 291 25.58 5.69 -6.60
CA ALA A 291 24.69 4.84 -5.80
C ALA A 291 23.47 4.34 -6.60
N LYS A 292 23.64 3.25 -7.37
CA LYS A 292 22.53 2.48 -7.96
C LYS A 292 21.65 1.77 -6.92
N GLN A 293 22.00 1.84 -5.64
CA GLN A 293 21.39 1.06 -4.55
C GLN A 293 21.00 1.98 -3.40
N ARG A 294 19.69 2.14 -3.20
CA ARG A 294 19.14 3.04 -2.18
C ARG A 294 18.15 2.33 -1.28
N CYS A 295 18.05 2.82 -0.05
CA CYS A 295 17.02 2.47 0.91
C CYS A 295 16.16 3.71 1.18
N LEU A 296 14.94 3.73 0.62
CA LEU A 296 13.95 4.76 0.86
C LEU A 296 13.21 4.47 2.18
N ILE A 297 13.38 5.37 3.14
CA ILE A 297 12.76 5.34 4.45
C ILE A 297 11.56 6.27 4.44
N LEU A 298 10.37 5.69 4.51
CA LEU A 298 9.08 6.39 4.51
C LEU A 298 8.47 6.40 5.91
N PRO A 299 7.55 7.32 6.22
CA PRO A 299 6.72 7.21 7.42
C PRO A 299 6.02 5.84 7.46
N SER A 300 5.39 5.43 6.36
CA SER A 300 4.81 4.11 6.19
C SER A 300 5.05 3.61 4.76
N ALA A 301 5.23 2.31 4.61
CA ALA A 301 5.67 1.68 3.37
C ALA A 301 4.88 0.39 3.06
N LYS A 302 3.59 0.32 3.43
CA LYS A 302 2.79 -0.90 3.29
C LYS A 302 2.62 -1.28 1.82
N ASP A 303 2.04 -0.38 1.01
CA ASP A 303 1.74 -0.63 -0.40
C ASP A 303 2.58 0.23 -1.37
N VAL A 304 3.32 1.23 -0.85
CA VAL A 304 4.25 2.05 -1.66
C VAL A 304 5.19 1.24 -2.56
N PRO A 305 5.84 0.13 -2.12
CA PRO A 305 6.71 -0.66 -2.99
C PRO A 305 6.00 -1.16 -4.25
N PHE A 306 4.72 -1.56 -4.13
CA PHE A 306 3.92 -1.99 -5.26
C PHE A 306 3.64 -0.84 -6.22
N TRP A 307 3.26 0.33 -5.71
CA TRP A 307 2.97 1.51 -6.54
C TRP A 307 4.20 1.98 -7.31
N LEU A 308 5.36 2.01 -6.65
CA LEU A 308 6.63 2.33 -7.31
C LEU A 308 6.93 1.33 -8.43
N ALA A 309 6.83 0.02 -8.17
CA ALA A 309 7.08 -0.99 -9.18
C ALA A 309 6.10 -0.93 -10.37
N LEU A 310 4.81 -0.68 -10.11
CA LEU A 310 3.79 -0.50 -11.15
C LEU A 310 4.08 0.72 -12.03
N LEU A 311 4.38 1.86 -11.41
CA LEU A 311 4.69 3.09 -12.14
C LEU A 311 6.00 2.97 -12.92
N GLY A 312 7.00 2.28 -12.35
CA GLY A 312 8.22 1.93 -13.06
C GLY A 312 7.96 1.05 -14.28
N ALA A 313 7.06 0.05 -14.19
CA ALA A 313 6.71 -0.81 -15.32
C ALA A 313 6.01 -0.04 -16.45
N ILE A 314 5.10 0.89 -16.11
CA ILE A 314 4.49 1.81 -17.09
C ILE A 314 5.55 2.75 -17.69
N GLY A 315 6.50 3.22 -16.88
CA GLY A 315 7.66 3.99 -17.32
C GLY A 315 8.48 3.27 -18.38
N THR A 316 8.83 2.01 -18.13
CA THR A 316 9.54 1.15 -19.08
C THR A 316 8.79 0.98 -20.41
N ILE A 317 7.45 0.87 -20.35
CA ILE A 317 6.62 0.81 -21.55
C ILE A 317 6.65 2.14 -22.31
N ALA A 318 6.49 3.26 -21.61
CA ALA A 318 6.55 4.59 -22.21
C ALA A 318 7.89 4.86 -22.90
N ASP A 319 8.98 4.41 -22.28
CA ASP A 319 10.34 4.54 -22.81
C ASP A 319 10.52 3.74 -24.10
N THR A 320 9.92 2.56 -24.16
CA THR A 320 9.95 1.70 -25.35
C THR A 320 9.05 2.27 -26.46
N ALA A 321 7.87 2.78 -26.10
CA ALA A 321 6.91 3.37 -27.04
C ALA A 321 7.42 4.66 -27.70
N ALA A 322 8.32 5.38 -27.05
CA ALA A 322 8.99 6.56 -27.62
C ALA A 322 10.10 6.21 -28.63
N GLY A 323 10.58 4.96 -28.66
CA GLY A 323 11.62 4.48 -29.57
C GLY A 323 11.08 4.05 -30.94
N THR A 324 11.95 3.92 -31.94
CA THR A 324 11.60 3.30 -33.23
C THR A 324 11.21 1.84 -33.02
N PRO A 325 10.06 1.37 -33.55
CA PRO A 325 9.65 -0.02 -33.38
C PRO A 325 10.68 -0.97 -34.00
N GLU A 326 11.19 -1.91 -33.21
CA GLU A 326 11.92 -3.05 -33.77
C GLU A 326 10.97 -3.89 -34.63
N THR A 327 11.47 -4.41 -35.75
CA THR A 327 10.68 -5.21 -36.69
C THR A 327 10.09 -6.44 -36.00
N CYS A 328 8.76 -6.54 -36.04
CA CYS A 328 7.94 -7.57 -35.40
C CYS A 328 8.44 -9.01 -35.65
N SER A 329 8.44 -9.85 -34.61
CA SER A 329 8.93 -11.23 -34.61
C SER A 329 7.91 -12.29 -35.03
N LEU A 330 6.71 -11.90 -35.48
CA LEU A 330 5.60 -12.81 -35.81
C LEU A 330 5.96 -13.82 -36.90
N GLN A 331 5.65 -15.09 -36.66
CA GLN A 331 5.84 -16.21 -37.56
C GLN A 331 4.50 -16.67 -38.16
N PRO A 332 4.47 -17.16 -39.42
CA PRO A 332 3.26 -17.76 -39.97
C PRO A 332 2.75 -18.92 -39.09
N GLY A 333 1.48 -18.85 -38.69
CA GLY A 333 0.85 -19.77 -37.75
C GLY A 333 0.51 -19.12 -36.39
N ASP A 334 1.18 -18.02 -36.04
CA ASP A 334 0.96 -17.34 -34.76
C ASP A 334 -0.48 -16.83 -34.64
N ARG A 335 -1.06 -16.97 -33.45
CA ARG A 335 -2.32 -16.30 -33.10
C ARG A 335 -2.03 -14.85 -32.77
N VAL A 336 -2.82 -13.93 -33.33
CA VAL A 336 -2.68 -12.50 -33.06
C VAL A 336 -4.01 -11.86 -32.69
N TYR A 337 -3.99 -11.00 -31.67
CA TYR A 337 -5.00 -10.00 -31.43
C TYR A 337 -4.86 -8.87 -32.46
N VAL A 338 -5.96 -8.49 -33.09
CA VAL A 338 -6.08 -7.35 -34.00
C VAL A 338 -6.86 -6.25 -33.28
N ASP A 339 -6.26 -5.06 -33.17
CA ASP A 339 -6.78 -3.94 -32.38
C ASP A 339 -7.08 -4.32 -30.91
N GLY A 340 -6.41 -5.35 -30.39
CA GLY A 340 -6.54 -5.82 -29.01
C GLY A 340 -7.80 -6.64 -28.67
N ASP A 341 -8.67 -6.95 -29.64
CA ASP A 341 -9.93 -7.69 -29.41
C ASP A 341 -10.13 -8.91 -30.32
N ALA A 342 -10.18 -8.69 -31.64
CA ALA A 342 -10.39 -9.76 -32.61
C ALA A 342 -9.17 -10.67 -32.71
N ILE A 343 -9.36 -11.96 -32.99
CA ILE A 343 -8.26 -12.93 -33.05
C ILE A 343 -8.16 -13.50 -34.47
N ARG A 344 -6.94 -13.52 -35.02
CA ARG A 344 -6.61 -14.04 -36.35
C ARG A 344 -5.40 -14.98 -36.27
N THR A 345 -5.21 -15.83 -37.29
CA THR A 345 -3.90 -16.46 -37.55
C THR A 345 -3.10 -15.53 -38.45
N PHE A 346 -1.85 -15.23 -38.10
CA PHE A 346 -0.94 -14.60 -39.04
C PHE A 346 -0.47 -15.64 -40.06
N ASP A 347 -0.74 -15.42 -41.35
CA ASP A 347 -0.48 -16.37 -42.45
C ASP A 347 0.66 -15.87 -43.36
N GLY A 348 1.50 -14.98 -42.83
CA GLY A 348 2.66 -14.42 -43.53
C GLY A 348 2.32 -13.30 -44.50
N PHE A 349 3.12 -13.19 -45.57
CA PHE A 349 3.05 -12.11 -46.55
C PHE A 349 2.69 -12.62 -47.94
N THR A 350 2.02 -11.79 -48.74
CA THR A 350 1.76 -12.04 -50.15
C THR A 350 2.02 -10.79 -50.98
N GLU A 351 2.25 -10.96 -52.27
CA GLU A 351 2.37 -9.85 -53.21
C GLU A 351 1.14 -9.82 -54.12
N ILE A 352 0.47 -8.67 -54.23
CA ILE A 352 -0.70 -8.45 -55.07
C ILE A 352 -0.44 -7.15 -55.85
N ASP A 353 -0.47 -7.23 -57.18
CA ASP A 353 -0.22 -6.08 -58.08
C ASP A 353 1.07 -5.31 -57.78
N GLY A 354 2.15 -6.00 -57.39
CA GLY A 354 3.45 -5.40 -57.08
C GLY A 354 3.55 -4.72 -55.70
N HIS A 355 2.51 -4.85 -54.87
CA HIS A 355 2.50 -4.36 -53.50
C HIS A 355 2.49 -5.53 -52.51
N ARG A 356 3.21 -5.36 -51.39
CA ARG A 356 3.31 -6.37 -50.33
C ARG A 356 2.15 -6.22 -49.34
N TYR A 357 1.46 -7.33 -49.06
CA TYR A 357 0.35 -7.44 -48.12
C TYR A 357 0.68 -8.45 -47.02
N LEU A 358 0.17 -8.23 -45.82
CA LEU A 358 0.12 -9.20 -44.73
C LEU A 358 -1.21 -9.96 -44.79
N ARG A 359 -1.18 -11.26 -44.48
CA ARG A 359 -2.35 -12.17 -44.52
C ARG A 359 -2.81 -12.51 -43.12
N LEU A 360 -4.10 -12.28 -42.83
CA LEU A 360 -4.75 -12.65 -41.59
C LEU A 360 -5.87 -13.65 -41.86
N GLU A 361 -5.77 -14.85 -41.29
CA GLU A 361 -6.69 -15.95 -41.53
C GLU A 361 -7.74 -16.06 -40.40
N THR A 362 -8.99 -16.40 -40.76
CA THR A 362 -10.01 -16.92 -39.84
C THR A 362 -10.67 -18.16 -40.40
N GLN A 363 -10.78 -19.21 -39.57
CA GLN A 363 -11.52 -20.41 -39.91
C GLN A 363 -12.87 -20.43 -39.16
N PHE A 364 -13.96 -20.68 -39.87
CA PHE A 364 -15.29 -20.80 -39.30
C PHE A 364 -16.07 -21.97 -39.91
N ARG A 365 -16.98 -22.58 -39.14
CA ARG A 365 -17.83 -23.67 -39.61
C ARG A 365 -19.18 -23.16 -40.06
N ARG A 366 -19.58 -23.49 -41.29
CA ARG A 366 -20.92 -23.19 -41.82
C ARG A 366 -21.48 -24.46 -42.48
N ARG A 367 -22.65 -24.92 -42.02
CA ARG A 367 -23.33 -26.13 -42.54
C ARG A 367 -22.42 -27.39 -42.56
N GLY A 368 -21.60 -27.58 -41.53
CA GLY A 368 -20.71 -28.75 -41.41
C GLY A 368 -19.40 -28.68 -42.21
N GLN A 369 -19.19 -27.65 -43.03
CA GLN A 369 -17.94 -27.41 -43.74
C GLN A 369 -17.11 -26.34 -43.01
N THR A 370 -15.80 -26.55 -42.91
CA THR A 370 -14.84 -25.54 -42.45
C THR A 370 -14.49 -24.63 -43.64
N LEU A 371 -14.74 -23.34 -43.49
CA LEU A 371 -14.39 -22.32 -44.47
C LEU A 371 -13.26 -21.44 -43.89
N THR A 372 -12.35 -21.02 -44.76
CA THR A 372 -11.25 -20.10 -44.44
C THR A 372 -11.54 -18.75 -45.08
N HIS A 373 -11.46 -17.69 -44.28
CA HIS A 373 -11.42 -16.30 -44.73
C HIS A 373 -10.01 -15.76 -44.59
N ILE A 374 -9.51 -15.04 -45.60
CA ILE A 374 -8.20 -14.38 -45.57
C ILE A 374 -8.42 -12.90 -45.83
N ASP A 375 -7.99 -12.09 -44.87
CA ASP A 375 -7.93 -10.64 -44.97
C ASP A 375 -6.51 -10.23 -45.41
N ASN A 376 -6.41 -9.53 -46.55
CA ASN A 376 -5.13 -9.01 -47.08
C ASN A 376 -5.01 -7.53 -46.75
N TRP A 377 -4.08 -7.17 -45.86
CA TRP A 377 -3.83 -5.77 -45.49
C TRP A 377 -2.48 -5.30 -46.03
N PRO A 378 -2.33 -4.06 -46.51
CA PRO A 378 -1.03 -3.53 -46.90
C PRO A 378 0.00 -3.73 -45.78
N ALA A 379 1.19 -4.19 -46.14
CA ALA A 379 2.28 -4.45 -45.19
C ALA A 379 2.97 -3.14 -44.76
N THR A 380 2.18 -2.22 -44.20
CA THR A 380 2.64 -0.93 -43.66
C THR A 380 2.97 -1.07 -42.17
N PRO A 381 3.89 -0.25 -41.62
CA PRO A 381 4.17 -0.23 -40.18
C PRO A 381 2.91 -0.05 -39.32
N GLU A 382 1.97 0.79 -39.77
CA GLU A 382 0.68 1.04 -39.11
C GLU A 382 -0.16 -0.24 -38.97
N ASN A 383 -0.29 -1.03 -40.03
CA ASN A 383 -1.05 -2.28 -39.98
C ASN A 383 -0.34 -3.36 -39.15
N PHE A 384 0.99 -3.36 -39.11
CA PHE A 384 1.77 -4.22 -38.21
C PHE A 384 1.56 -3.84 -36.75
N ALA A 385 1.54 -2.54 -36.44
CA ALA A 385 1.33 -2.04 -35.09
C ALA A 385 -0.09 -2.29 -34.55
N ARG A 386 -0.99 -2.88 -35.33
CA ARG A 386 -2.33 -3.32 -34.88
C ARG A 386 -2.37 -4.77 -34.42
N LEU A 387 -1.29 -5.53 -34.60
CA LEU A 387 -1.19 -6.95 -34.28
C LEU A 387 -0.43 -7.16 -32.96
N GLN A 388 -0.95 -7.99 -32.06
CA GLN A 388 -0.28 -8.42 -30.83
C GLN A 388 -0.34 -9.96 -30.71
N PRO A 389 0.71 -10.65 -30.24
CA PRO A 389 0.64 -12.10 -30.00
C PRO A 389 -0.51 -12.50 -29.07
N ALA A 390 -1.16 -13.61 -29.38
CA ALA A 390 -2.19 -14.24 -28.58
C ALA A 390 -1.78 -15.68 -28.24
N GLY A 391 -2.29 -16.24 -27.14
CA GLY A 391 -2.02 -17.63 -26.78
C GLY A 391 -2.45 -18.62 -27.86
N ASP A 392 -1.70 -19.70 -28.05
CA ASP A 392 -1.97 -20.72 -29.08
C ASP A 392 -3.31 -21.44 -28.89
N ASP A 393 -3.82 -21.47 -27.65
CA ASP A 393 -5.12 -22.03 -27.29
C ASP A 393 -6.30 -21.18 -27.79
N ARG A 394 -6.03 -19.94 -28.22
CA ARG A 394 -7.07 -18.99 -28.62
C ARG A 394 -7.59 -19.26 -30.02
N LYS A 395 -8.92 -19.29 -30.13
CA LYS A 395 -9.62 -19.50 -31.41
C LYS A 395 -9.84 -18.17 -32.13
N PRO A 396 -9.66 -18.12 -33.46
CA PRO A 396 -10.06 -16.97 -34.27
C PRO A 396 -11.51 -16.57 -34.03
N ARG A 397 -11.74 -15.28 -33.80
CA ARG A 397 -13.07 -14.72 -33.49
C ARG A 397 -13.08 -13.21 -33.72
N GLY A 398 -14.26 -12.62 -33.68
CA GLY A 398 -14.45 -11.17 -33.80
C GLY A 398 -14.36 -10.67 -35.24
N GLU A 399 -14.90 -9.48 -35.47
CA GLU A 399 -14.83 -8.79 -36.76
C GLU A 399 -13.57 -7.90 -36.80
N ILE A 400 -12.93 -7.80 -37.95
CA ILE A 400 -11.82 -6.85 -38.16
C ILE A 400 -12.21 -5.86 -39.25
N ARG A 401 -11.74 -4.63 -39.12
CA ARG A 401 -11.95 -3.55 -40.09
C ARG A 401 -10.61 -3.16 -40.69
N PHE A 402 -10.61 -2.98 -42.01
CA PHE A 402 -9.41 -2.60 -42.75
C PHE A 402 -8.87 -1.26 -42.26
N ALA A 403 -9.71 -0.23 -42.20
CA ALA A 403 -9.33 1.07 -41.66
C ALA A 403 -9.47 1.07 -40.14
N ARG A 404 -8.41 1.44 -39.41
CA ARG A 404 -8.42 1.53 -37.94
C ARG A 404 -9.48 2.50 -37.43
N GLU A 405 -9.72 3.58 -38.16
CA GLU A 405 -10.77 4.57 -37.90
C GLU A 405 -12.21 4.01 -37.93
N GLN A 406 -12.41 2.81 -38.45
CA GLN A 406 -13.72 2.13 -38.47
C GLN A 406 -13.81 1.03 -37.40
N SER A 407 -12.73 0.80 -36.64
CA SER A 407 -12.65 -0.27 -35.66
C SER A 407 -13.47 0.09 -34.41
N THR A 408 -14.39 -0.80 -34.04
CA THR A 408 -15.16 -0.71 -32.78
C THR A 408 -14.39 -1.27 -31.59
N ALA A 409 -13.12 -1.63 -31.77
CA ALA A 409 -12.26 -2.07 -30.69
C ALA A 409 -11.98 -0.91 -29.74
N GLU A 410 -11.97 -1.22 -28.45
CA GLU A 410 -11.67 -0.28 -27.39
C GLU A 410 -10.22 0.18 -27.42
N ILE A 411 -10.00 1.47 -27.24
CA ILE A 411 -8.67 2.04 -27.01
C ILE A 411 -8.17 1.54 -25.65
N SER A 412 -6.98 0.93 -25.62
CA SER A 412 -6.43 0.38 -24.39
C SER A 412 -6.15 1.49 -23.35
N ALA A 413 -6.15 1.13 -22.07
CA ALA A 413 -5.85 2.11 -21.01
C ALA A 413 -4.45 2.72 -21.14
N LEU A 414 -3.47 1.95 -21.65
CA LEU A 414 -2.12 2.46 -21.92
C LEU A 414 -2.09 3.41 -23.11
N ASP A 415 -2.81 3.12 -24.20
CA ASP A 415 -2.89 4.03 -25.34
C ASP A 415 -3.59 5.35 -24.97
N ARG A 416 -4.58 5.30 -24.07
CA ARG A 416 -5.22 6.50 -23.51
C ARG A 416 -4.28 7.31 -22.63
N LEU A 417 -3.40 6.64 -21.89
CA LEU A 417 -2.51 7.28 -20.93
C LEU A 417 -1.25 7.85 -21.59
N LEU A 418 -0.67 7.13 -22.56
CA LEU A 418 0.60 7.48 -23.18
C LEU A 418 0.45 8.25 -24.50
N HIS A 419 -0.76 8.28 -25.08
CA HIS A 419 -1.05 8.93 -26.36
C HIS A 419 -0.05 8.59 -27.48
N PRO A 420 0.25 7.30 -27.72
CA PRO A 420 1.23 6.91 -28.72
C PRO A 420 0.68 7.17 -30.14
N ALA A 421 1.57 7.37 -31.11
CA ALA A 421 1.18 7.49 -32.52
C ALA A 421 0.53 6.18 -33.03
N ASP A 422 1.10 5.05 -32.63
CA ASP A 422 0.66 3.69 -32.96
C ASP A 422 0.31 2.91 -31.68
N PRO A 423 -0.54 1.86 -31.74
CA PRO A 423 -0.85 1.06 -30.55
C PRO A 423 0.40 0.48 -29.90
N ILE A 424 0.46 0.50 -28.57
CA ILE A 424 1.61 -0.01 -27.83
C ILE A 424 1.78 -1.52 -28.04
N GLN A 425 2.99 -1.90 -28.45
CA GLN A 425 3.36 -3.30 -28.65
C GLN A 425 4.09 -3.85 -27.43
N LEU A 426 3.31 -4.36 -26.47
CA LEU A 426 3.83 -4.85 -25.18
C LEU A 426 4.83 -5.99 -25.31
N HIS A 427 4.75 -6.79 -26.37
CA HIS A 427 5.70 -7.88 -26.64
C HIS A 427 7.10 -7.40 -27.05
N ASN A 428 7.25 -6.13 -27.44
CA ASN A 428 8.54 -5.53 -27.77
C ASN A 428 9.24 -4.93 -26.54
N VAL A 429 8.58 -4.91 -25.38
CA VAL A 429 9.16 -4.36 -24.15
C VAL A 429 10.11 -5.40 -23.56
N SER A 430 11.41 -5.21 -23.80
CA SER A 430 12.46 -6.15 -23.38
C SER A 430 12.86 -6.01 -21.91
N GLN A 431 12.62 -4.83 -21.33
CA GLN A 431 12.97 -4.47 -19.97
C GLN A 431 11.84 -4.81 -18.99
N ARG A 432 12.21 -5.17 -17.76
CA ARG A 432 11.32 -5.67 -16.71
C ARG A 432 11.55 -4.93 -15.40
N VAL A 433 10.51 -4.86 -14.58
CA VAL A 433 10.57 -4.38 -13.20
C VAL A 433 10.29 -5.54 -12.27
N VAL A 434 11.19 -5.79 -11.33
CA VAL A 434 11.05 -6.88 -10.35
C VAL A 434 10.63 -6.28 -9.01
N LEU A 435 9.60 -6.86 -8.38
CA LEU A 435 9.11 -6.47 -7.07
C LEU A 435 9.21 -7.64 -6.08
N VAL A 436 9.94 -7.44 -4.99
CA VAL A 436 9.96 -8.37 -3.85
C VAL A 436 8.79 -8.03 -2.92
N SER A 437 7.75 -8.86 -2.92
CA SER A 437 6.51 -8.63 -2.17
C SER A 437 5.75 -9.95 -1.94
N PRO A 438 4.94 -10.08 -0.87
CA PRO A 438 4.05 -11.23 -0.73
C PRO A 438 3.13 -11.35 -1.94
N VAL A 439 3.16 -12.50 -2.60
CA VAL A 439 2.41 -12.76 -3.85
C VAL A 439 0.92 -12.53 -3.66
N GLY A 440 0.35 -12.95 -2.53
CA GLY A 440 -1.05 -12.74 -2.20
C GLY A 440 -1.46 -11.27 -2.18
N ARG A 441 -0.66 -10.41 -1.52
CA ARG A 441 -0.93 -8.96 -1.44
C ARG A 441 -0.78 -8.27 -2.79
N ALA A 442 0.28 -8.58 -3.53
CA ALA A 442 0.48 -8.02 -4.87
C ALA A 442 -0.66 -8.43 -5.82
N ARG A 443 -1.15 -9.67 -5.72
CA ARG A 443 -2.28 -10.15 -6.51
C ARG A 443 -3.58 -9.44 -6.14
N GLU A 444 -3.83 -9.24 -4.86
CA GLU A 444 -4.98 -8.47 -4.37
C GLU A 444 -5.01 -7.06 -4.98
N LEU A 445 -3.89 -6.34 -4.95
CA LEU A 445 -3.77 -5.00 -5.54
C LEU A 445 -3.97 -5.04 -7.06
N VAL A 446 -3.35 -5.99 -7.76
CA VAL A 446 -3.49 -6.14 -9.23
C VAL A 446 -4.93 -6.48 -9.66
N GLU A 447 -5.69 -7.20 -8.83
CA GLU A 447 -7.07 -7.60 -9.11
C GLU A 447 -8.11 -6.57 -8.63
N GLY A 448 -7.81 -5.80 -7.58
CA GLY A 448 -8.69 -4.79 -6.98
C GLY A 448 -8.55 -3.40 -7.58
N VAL A 449 -7.42 -3.09 -8.23
CA VAL A 449 -7.13 -1.76 -8.77
C VAL A 449 -7.44 -1.69 -10.26
N SER A 450 -7.97 -0.56 -10.68
CA SER A 450 -8.21 -0.22 -12.07
C SER A 450 -7.58 1.11 -12.48
N LEU A 451 -7.21 1.20 -13.75
CA LEU A 451 -6.73 2.39 -14.44
C LEU A 451 -7.68 2.64 -15.62
N PHE A 452 -8.28 3.83 -15.70
CA PHE A 452 -9.37 4.14 -16.66
C PHE A 452 -10.50 3.10 -16.69
N GLY A 453 -10.87 2.55 -15.53
CA GLY A 453 -11.96 1.56 -15.39
C GLY A 453 -11.63 0.13 -15.81
N ARG A 454 -10.36 -0.15 -16.17
CA ARG A 454 -9.85 -1.50 -16.49
C ARG A 454 -8.91 -1.98 -15.40
N ARG A 455 -9.00 -3.26 -15.00
CA ARG A 455 -8.14 -3.81 -13.94
C ARG A 455 -6.69 -3.86 -14.39
N ILE A 456 -5.74 -3.65 -13.47
CA ILE A 456 -4.30 -3.65 -13.79
C ILE A 456 -3.88 -4.94 -14.50
N ARG A 457 -4.37 -6.11 -14.07
CA ARG A 457 -4.09 -7.41 -14.70
C ARG A 457 -4.47 -7.49 -16.19
N ASP A 458 -5.43 -6.69 -16.63
CA ASP A 458 -5.96 -6.70 -18.00
C ASP A 458 -5.31 -5.61 -18.87
N ILE A 459 -4.46 -4.78 -18.27
CA ILE A 459 -3.75 -3.65 -18.89
C ILE A 459 -2.26 -3.95 -19.04
N LEU A 460 -1.63 -4.50 -18.00
CA LEU A 460 -0.21 -4.73 -17.93
C LEU A 460 0.07 -6.25 -17.85
N PRO A 461 1.08 -6.78 -18.58
CA PRO A 461 1.61 -8.12 -18.36
C PRO A 461 2.27 -8.17 -16.97
N VAL A 462 1.54 -8.65 -15.98
CA VAL A 462 2.03 -8.91 -14.63
C VAL A 462 2.21 -10.41 -14.46
N GLY A 463 3.21 -10.86 -13.71
CA GLY A 463 3.42 -12.26 -13.43
C GLY A 463 4.21 -12.48 -12.16
N GLN A 464 4.45 -13.74 -11.84
CA GLN A 464 5.32 -14.15 -10.75
C GLN A 464 6.46 -15.01 -11.27
N PHE A 465 7.63 -14.87 -10.64
CA PHE A 465 8.72 -15.81 -10.82
C PHE A 465 8.48 -17.07 -9.97
N GLY A 466 8.82 -18.24 -10.49
CA GLY A 466 8.73 -19.51 -9.78
C GLY A 466 9.57 -20.61 -10.43
N ASP A 467 9.52 -21.81 -9.87
CA ASP A 467 10.42 -22.93 -10.22
C ASP A 467 10.36 -23.37 -11.69
N ASP A 468 9.24 -23.14 -12.39
CA ASP A 468 9.05 -23.46 -13.81
C ASP A 468 9.23 -22.23 -14.73
N GLY A 469 9.81 -21.15 -14.22
CA GLY A 469 9.88 -19.85 -14.88
C GLY A 469 8.65 -18.98 -14.63
N ASP A 470 8.47 -17.97 -15.49
CA ASP A 470 7.48 -16.91 -15.30
C ASP A 470 6.05 -17.42 -15.48
N ARG A 471 5.18 -17.04 -14.54
CA ARG A 471 3.74 -17.31 -14.65
C ARG A 471 2.97 -16.01 -14.75
N SER A 472 2.46 -15.70 -15.94
CA SER A 472 1.60 -14.53 -16.19
C SER A 472 0.30 -14.60 -15.41
N TRP A 473 -0.08 -13.46 -14.84
CA TRP A 473 -1.35 -13.23 -14.16
C TRP A 473 -2.34 -12.67 -15.17
N GLY A 474 -3.31 -13.49 -15.55
CA GLY A 474 -4.36 -13.13 -16.51
C GLY A 474 -4.24 -13.91 -17.81
N SER A 475 -5.40 -14.20 -18.40
CA SER A 475 -5.46 -15.05 -19.59
C SER A 475 -5.17 -14.30 -20.90
N ARG A 476 -5.04 -12.96 -20.85
CA ARG A 476 -4.76 -12.10 -22.00
C ARG A 476 -3.28 -12.13 -22.39
N TRP A 477 -2.39 -12.30 -21.42
CA TRP A 477 -0.94 -12.12 -21.56
C TRP A 477 -0.16 -13.44 -21.54
N GLN A 478 -0.77 -14.55 -21.92
CA GLN A 478 -0.08 -15.86 -21.88
C GLN A 478 1.05 -15.97 -22.92
N ALA A 479 0.98 -15.20 -24.01
CA ALA A 479 1.98 -15.17 -25.07
C ALA A 479 2.97 -13.99 -24.93
N VAL A 480 2.89 -13.23 -23.83
CA VAL A 480 3.72 -12.05 -23.59
C VAL A 480 4.42 -12.23 -22.24
N ASP A 481 5.73 -12.06 -22.25
CA ASP A 481 6.54 -12.06 -21.03
C ASP A 481 6.06 -11.00 -20.05
N PRO A 482 5.98 -11.29 -18.73
CA PRO A 482 5.62 -10.29 -17.75
C PRO A 482 6.63 -9.13 -17.70
N ILE A 483 6.10 -7.90 -17.72
CA ILE A 483 6.87 -6.66 -17.57
C ILE A 483 7.04 -6.33 -16.09
N LEU A 484 6.00 -6.57 -15.28
CA LEU A 484 6.08 -6.50 -13.82
C LEU A 484 6.14 -7.93 -13.26
N VAL A 485 7.26 -8.29 -12.65
CA VAL A 485 7.52 -9.62 -12.10
C VAL A 485 7.55 -9.57 -10.58
N ILE A 486 6.70 -10.36 -9.94
CA ILE A 486 6.63 -10.47 -8.49
C ILE A 486 7.47 -11.65 -8.01
N THR A 487 8.36 -11.41 -7.05
CA THR A 487 9.10 -12.46 -6.33
C THR A 487 8.63 -12.48 -4.87
N PRO A 488 8.42 -13.68 -4.28
CA PRO A 488 7.90 -13.78 -2.91
C PRO A 488 8.88 -13.31 -1.84
N ASP A 489 10.19 -13.43 -2.11
CA ASP A 489 11.28 -13.12 -1.18
C ASP A 489 12.58 -12.75 -1.92
N LEU A 490 13.62 -12.43 -1.14
CA LEU A 490 14.94 -12.05 -1.64
C LEU A 490 15.68 -13.19 -2.36
N THR A 491 15.47 -14.44 -1.95
CA THR A 491 16.10 -15.62 -2.57
C THR A 491 15.58 -15.77 -3.99
N ALA A 492 14.25 -15.76 -4.15
CA ALA A 492 13.62 -15.83 -5.46
C ALA A 492 14.02 -14.65 -6.37
N ALA A 493 14.30 -13.48 -5.79
CA ALA A 493 14.83 -12.34 -6.55
C ALA A 493 16.27 -12.59 -7.03
N CYS A 494 17.13 -13.16 -6.18
CA CYS A 494 18.49 -13.58 -6.57
C CYS A 494 18.45 -14.62 -7.70
N ASP A 495 17.55 -15.60 -7.59
CA ASP A 495 17.37 -16.65 -8.60
C ASP A 495 16.89 -16.06 -9.93
N ALA A 496 15.89 -15.17 -9.90
CA ALA A 496 15.40 -14.48 -11.09
C ALA A 496 16.53 -13.70 -11.80
N LEU A 497 17.32 -12.91 -11.06
CA LEU A 497 18.45 -12.16 -11.62
C LEU A 497 19.52 -13.08 -12.22
N SER A 498 19.75 -14.24 -11.60
CA SER A 498 20.69 -15.26 -12.07
C SER A 498 20.19 -15.97 -13.33
N ASP A 499 18.87 -16.12 -13.49
CA ASP A 499 18.19 -16.70 -14.66
C ASP A 499 18.06 -15.71 -15.83
N GLY A 500 19.07 -14.84 -16.01
CA GLY A 500 19.18 -13.93 -17.14
C GLY A 500 18.37 -12.64 -17.03
N TYR A 501 17.66 -12.39 -15.92
CA TYR A 501 16.97 -11.11 -15.74
C TYR A 501 17.91 -9.93 -15.53
N ALA A 502 19.13 -10.14 -15.02
CA ALA A 502 20.03 -9.03 -14.70
C ALA A 502 20.27 -8.06 -15.88
N GLY A 503 20.34 -8.58 -17.12
CA GLY A 503 20.48 -7.75 -18.33
C GLY A 503 19.16 -7.15 -18.86
N ARG A 504 18.02 -7.57 -18.33
CA ARG A 504 16.67 -7.13 -18.72
C ARG A 504 15.92 -6.43 -17.58
N CYS A 505 16.55 -6.21 -16.43
CA CYS A 505 15.90 -5.62 -15.27
C CYS A 505 16.18 -4.12 -15.23
N ALA A 506 15.16 -3.31 -15.50
CA ALA A 506 15.25 -1.86 -15.42
C ALA A 506 15.43 -1.38 -13.97
N CYS A 507 14.72 -2.00 -13.02
CA CYS A 507 14.83 -1.71 -11.60
C CYS A 507 14.29 -2.89 -10.77
N LEU A 508 14.91 -3.12 -9.62
CA LEU A 508 14.44 -4.01 -8.57
C LEU A 508 13.90 -3.18 -7.40
N VAL A 509 12.62 -3.34 -7.08
CA VAL A 509 12.00 -2.73 -5.89
C VAL A 509 11.89 -3.80 -4.81
N ILE A 510 12.50 -3.56 -3.65
CA ILE A 510 12.51 -4.51 -2.54
C ILE A 510 11.58 -4.01 -1.44
N GLY A 511 10.48 -4.73 -1.20
CA GLY A 511 9.65 -4.61 0.00
C GLY A 511 10.04 -5.60 1.10
N ARG A 512 9.15 -5.84 2.06
CA ARG A 512 9.30 -6.82 3.15
C ARG A 512 10.51 -6.60 4.08
N PRO A 513 10.63 -5.41 4.71
CA PRO A 513 11.76 -5.10 5.58
C PRO A 513 11.96 -6.08 6.73
N GLU A 514 10.90 -6.76 7.17
CA GLU A 514 10.96 -7.79 8.20
C GLU A 514 11.92 -8.95 7.87
N SER A 515 12.16 -9.24 6.59
CA SER A 515 13.00 -10.35 6.14
C SER A 515 14.48 -9.97 5.98
N TRP A 516 14.81 -8.68 5.92
CA TRP A 516 16.14 -8.20 5.54
C TRP A 516 17.25 -8.60 6.53
N PRO A 517 17.06 -8.51 7.87
CA PRO A 517 18.11 -8.86 8.83
C PRO A 517 18.62 -10.30 8.71
N GLU A 518 17.70 -11.25 8.52
CA GLU A 518 18.02 -12.68 8.38
C GLU A 518 18.63 -13.02 7.01
N ARG A 519 18.47 -12.12 6.02
CA ARG A 519 18.81 -12.32 4.61
C ARG A 519 19.85 -11.32 4.10
N ALA A 520 20.70 -10.83 4.98
CA ALA A 520 21.76 -9.87 4.63
C ALA A 520 22.72 -10.39 3.54
N ALA A 521 22.91 -11.70 3.42
CA ALA A 521 23.72 -12.31 2.36
C ALA A 521 23.08 -12.12 0.98
N ASP A 522 21.77 -12.34 0.85
CA ASP A 522 21.03 -12.17 -0.40
C ASP A 522 21.04 -10.71 -0.86
N LEU A 523 20.91 -9.76 0.07
CA LEU A 523 21.07 -8.32 -0.24
C LEU A 523 22.43 -7.99 -0.84
N ARG A 524 23.52 -8.60 -0.36
CA ARG A 524 24.86 -8.42 -0.95
C ARG A 524 24.96 -9.04 -2.34
N THR A 525 24.34 -10.20 -2.55
CA THR A 525 24.26 -10.85 -3.87
C THR A 525 23.50 -9.96 -4.86
N LEU A 526 22.32 -9.47 -4.51
CA LEU A 526 21.54 -8.55 -5.34
C LEU A 526 22.33 -7.29 -5.67
N LYS A 527 22.99 -6.70 -4.67
CA LYS A 527 23.85 -5.53 -4.87
C LYS A 527 24.94 -5.77 -5.92
N SER A 528 25.52 -6.97 -5.97
CA SER A 528 26.57 -7.33 -6.93
C SER A 528 26.06 -7.52 -8.37
N SER A 529 24.75 -7.58 -8.60
CA SER A 529 24.15 -7.76 -9.94
C SER A 529 24.29 -6.54 -10.86
N GLY A 530 24.54 -5.34 -10.32
CA GLY A 530 24.65 -4.09 -11.08
C GLY A 530 23.31 -3.47 -11.51
N VAL A 531 22.18 -4.12 -11.18
CA VAL A 531 20.82 -3.63 -11.39
C VAL A 531 20.53 -2.45 -10.43
N PRO A 532 19.77 -1.42 -10.83
CA PRO A 532 19.26 -0.41 -9.91
C PRO A 532 18.33 -1.02 -8.86
N ILE A 533 18.60 -0.80 -7.57
CA ILE A 533 17.83 -1.36 -6.46
C ILE A 533 17.28 -0.25 -5.59
N LEU A 534 15.97 -0.28 -5.38
CA LEU A 534 15.27 0.57 -4.42
C LEU A 534 14.65 -0.31 -3.33
N GLY A 535 15.30 -0.38 -2.18
CA GLY A 535 14.69 -0.95 -0.98
C GLY A 535 13.77 0.07 -0.32
N VAL A 536 12.56 -0.32 0.02
CA VAL A 536 11.53 0.60 0.56
C VAL A 536 11.08 0.09 1.91
N THR A 537 11.15 0.93 2.94
CA THR A 537 10.81 0.54 4.31
C THR A 537 10.18 1.69 5.09
N GLY A 538 9.45 1.34 6.16
CA GLY A 538 8.92 2.29 7.12
C GLY A 538 9.96 2.70 8.17
N GLU A 539 9.85 3.91 8.70
CA GLU A 539 10.74 4.42 9.75
C GLU A 539 10.73 3.57 11.03
N SER A 540 9.70 2.75 11.24
CA SER A 540 9.63 1.84 12.39
C SER A 540 10.57 0.63 12.30
N ALA A 541 11.12 0.30 11.13
CA ALA A 541 11.88 -0.94 10.87
C ALA A 541 13.41 -0.79 11.08
N ASP A 542 13.83 -0.51 12.32
CA ASP A 542 15.24 -0.21 12.66
C ASP A 542 16.25 -1.25 12.20
N GLU A 543 15.99 -2.53 12.47
CA GLU A 543 16.94 -3.62 12.17
C GLU A 543 17.11 -3.81 10.67
N ALA A 544 16.01 -3.64 9.91
CA ALA A 544 16.01 -3.67 8.46
C ALA A 544 16.82 -2.51 7.88
N ILE A 545 16.61 -1.28 8.39
CA ILE A 545 17.36 -0.09 8.00
C ILE A 545 18.85 -0.27 8.29
N ALA A 546 19.20 -0.74 9.49
CA ALA A 546 20.59 -1.01 9.87
C ALA A 546 21.23 -2.04 8.92
N THR A 547 20.51 -3.10 8.57
CA THR A 547 21.00 -4.15 7.67
C THR A 547 21.23 -3.63 6.24
N MET A 548 20.35 -2.77 5.72
CA MET A 548 20.55 -2.12 4.42
C MET A 548 21.77 -1.21 4.42
N LEU A 549 21.98 -0.45 5.50
CA LEU A 549 23.15 0.40 5.66
C LEU A 549 24.45 -0.41 5.78
N ASP A 550 24.45 -1.50 6.54
CA ASP A 550 25.59 -2.40 6.72
C ASP A 550 25.94 -3.17 5.44
N THR A 551 24.97 -3.37 4.54
CA THR A 551 25.19 -3.90 3.19
C THR A 551 25.62 -2.83 2.18
N GLY A 552 25.66 -1.56 2.62
CA GLY A 552 26.17 -0.40 1.89
C GLY A 552 25.17 0.21 0.92
N PHE A 553 23.87 0.14 1.20
CA PHE A 553 22.86 0.96 0.52
C PHE A 553 22.90 2.40 1.05
N GLU A 554 22.63 3.37 0.20
CA GLU A 554 22.45 4.76 0.62
C GLU A 554 21.04 4.95 1.21
N ALA A 555 20.93 5.45 2.44
CA ALA A 555 19.63 5.76 3.02
C ALA A 555 19.14 7.15 2.58
N VAL A 556 17.90 7.18 2.09
CA VAL A 556 17.17 8.40 1.73
C VAL A 556 15.92 8.47 2.59
N SER A 557 15.69 9.58 3.28
CA SER A 557 14.51 9.76 4.14
C SER A 557 13.88 11.13 3.95
N TRP A 558 12.59 11.20 4.25
CA TRP A 558 11.85 12.46 4.28
C TRP A 558 12.13 13.27 5.55
N LEU A 559 12.40 14.57 5.40
CA LEU A 559 12.36 15.51 6.52
C LEU A 559 10.92 15.95 6.80
N GLU A 560 10.61 16.27 8.05
CA GLU A 560 9.27 16.81 8.42
C GLU A 560 8.94 18.09 7.64
N THR A 561 9.94 18.96 7.40
CA THR A 561 9.80 20.17 6.60
C THR A 561 9.49 19.87 5.13
N GLU A 562 10.11 18.83 4.56
CA GLU A 562 9.84 18.37 3.19
C GLU A 562 8.43 17.76 3.09
N LEU A 563 8.02 16.92 4.06
CA LEU A 563 6.68 16.33 4.10
C LEU A 563 5.60 17.39 4.23
N LYS A 564 5.83 18.43 5.04
CA LYS A 564 4.90 19.56 5.16
C LYS A 564 4.67 20.21 3.79
N ASP A 565 5.65 20.18 2.89
CA ASP A 565 5.61 20.79 1.57
C ASP A 565 4.86 20.00 0.49
N ILE A 566 4.72 18.70 0.65
CA ILE A 566 4.11 17.81 -0.37
C ILE A 566 2.87 17.06 0.13
N VAL A 567 2.69 16.91 1.45
CA VAL A 567 1.55 16.19 2.04
C VAL A 567 0.55 17.17 2.64
N TRP A 568 -0.32 17.72 1.80
CA TRP A 568 -1.23 18.81 2.18
C TRP A 568 -2.72 18.57 1.88
N ARG A 569 -3.07 17.55 1.08
CA ARG A 569 -4.48 17.17 0.92
C ARG A 569 -4.91 16.43 2.20
N PRO A 570 -5.90 16.92 2.98
CA PRO A 570 -6.44 16.14 4.07
C PRO A 570 -7.06 14.88 3.46
N ALA A 571 -6.55 13.71 3.83
CA ALA A 571 -7.07 12.44 3.33
C ALA A 571 -8.58 12.38 3.60
N SER A 572 -9.38 12.16 2.55
CA SER A 572 -10.82 12.04 2.74
C SER A 572 -11.12 10.88 3.69
N GLN A 573 -12.16 11.00 4.51
CA GLN A 573 -12.49 10.03 5.55
C GLN A 573 -12.70 8.58 5.01
N SER A 574 -13.08 8.44 3.74
CA SER A 574 -13.20 7.17 3.00
C SER A 574 -11.82 6.58 2.69
N GLY A 575 -11.53 5.35 3.13
CA GLY A 575 -10.25 4.67 2.90
C GLY A 575 -9.93 4.50 1.41
N ARG A 576 -9.23 5.47 0.81
CA ARG A 576 -8.81 5.39 -0.60
C ARG A 576 -7.63 4.44 -0.78
N LEU A 577 -7.55 3.90 -1.98
CA LEU A 577 -6.49 3.04 -2.51
C LEU A 577 -5.03 3.47 -2.25
N LEU A 578 -4.76 4.79 -2.18
CA LEU A 578 -3.42 5.37 -1.97
C LEU A 578 -3.26 6.01 -0.57
N ASP A 579 -4.32 6.01 0.24
CA ASP A 579 -4.41 6.92 1.39
C ASP A 579 -3.73 6.39 2.64
N GLN A 580 -3.57 5.07 2.84
CA GLN A 580 -3.09 4.55 4.13
C GLN A 580 -1.66 5.07 4.45
N ASP A 581 -0.74 4.93 3.50
CA ASP A 581 0.64 5.39 3.66
C ASP A 581 0.76 6.92 3.62
N GLU A 582 -0.04 7.60 2.81
CA GLU A 582 -0.08 9.07 2.73
C GLU A 582 -0.69 9.72 3.98
N ARG A 583 -1.72 9.12 4.59
CA ARG A 583 -2.26 9.54 5.90
C ARG A 583 -1.21 9.48 6.97
N ARG A 584 -0.39 8.42 6.96
CA ARG A 584 0.73 8.28 7.90
C ARG A 584 1.77 9.38 7.66
N ALA A 585 2.08 9.71 6.40
CA ALA A 585 2.95 10.82 6.07
C ALA A 585 2.38 12.19 6.49
N HIS A 586 1.07 12.41 6.31
CA HIS A 586 0.38 13.63 6.75
C HIS A 586 0.46 13.77 8.27
N ARG A 587 0.21 12.68 9.01
CA ARG A 587 0.25 12.63 10.47
C ARG A 587 1.63 12.94 11.05
N VAL A 588 2.73 12.73 10.33
CA VAL A 588 4.05 13.19 10.78
C VAL A 588 4.06 14.70 11.00
N VAL A 589 3.34 15.45 10.15
CA VAL A 589 3.30 16.92 10.16
C VAL A 589 2.13 17.46 10.98
N SER A 590 0.97 16.78 10.94
CA SER A 590 -0.26 17.28 11.58
C SER A 590 -0.47 16.81 13.02
N ALA A 591 0.11 15.66 13.40
CA ALA A 591 -0.27 15.02 14.65
C ALA A 591 0.23 15.78 15.88
N ARG A 592 -0.68 15.92 16.84
CA ARG A 592 -0.41 16.50 18.15
C ARG A 592 -0.27 15.37 19.16
N VAL A 593 0.97 15.14 19.59
CA VAL A 593 1.30 14.12 20.59
C VAL A 593 1.58 14.80 21.91
N SER A 594 0.63 14.76 22.86
CA SER A 594 0.80 15.36 24.19
C SER A 594 0.89 14.30 25.27
N VAL A 595 1.82 14.48 26.22
CA VAL A 595 1.94 13.65 27.42
C VAL A 595 1.19 14.34 28.55
N GLN A 596 0.27 13.62 29.18
CA GLN A 596 -0.43 14.04 30.39
C GLN A 596 0.09 13.22 31.57
N PRO A 597 0.57 13.87 32.64
CA PRO A 597 1.08 13.15 33.81
C PRO A 597 -0.07 12.47 34.56
N ALA A 598 0.16 11.21 34.95
CA ALA A 598 -0.67 10.46 35.87
C ALA A 598 0.11 10.29 37.18
N ASP A 599 0.19 11.33 38.01
CA ASP A 599 1.09 11.31 39.18
C ASP A 599 0.64 10.27 40.22
N SER A 600 1.54 9.33 40.54
CA SER A 600 1.38 8.37 41.64
C SER A 600 2.74 7.98 42.20
N ALA A 601 3.01 8.36 43.45
CA ALA A 601 4.21 7.92 44.16
C ALA A 601 4.27 6.39 44.29
N HIS A 602 3.11 5.74 44.46
CA HIS A 602 3.04 4.29 44.67
C HIS A 602 3.40 3.52 43.40
N ALA A 603 3.06 4.05 42.21
CA ALA A 603 3.46 3.44 40.94
C ALA A 603 4.97 3.51 40.74
N GLU A 604 5.59 4.64 41.11
CA GLU A 604 7.03 4.86 41.03
C GLU A 604 7.79 3.98 42.03
N GLU A 605 7.33 3.90 43.28
CA GLU A 605 7.92 3.03 44.31
C GLU A 605 7.86 1.55 43.94
N ALA A 606 6.71 1.09 43.42
CA ALA A 606 6.55 -0.28 42.94
C ALA A 606 7.48 -0.59 41.76
N PHE A 607 7.65 0.34 40.83
CA PHE A 607 8.60 0.20 39.73
C PHE A 607 10.05 0.08 40.22
N ILE A 608 10.47 0.94 41.15
CA ILE A 608 11.81 0.91 41.75
C ILE A 608 12.05 -0.43 42.47
N ALA A 609 11.07 -0.92 43.24
CA ALA A 609 11.16 -2.20 43.92
C ALA A 609 11.35 -3.38 42.94
N LEU A 610 10.64 -3.36 41.80
CA LEU A 610 10.80 -4.37 40.75
C LEU A 610 12.19 -4.31 40.10
N CYS A 611 12.73 -3.12 39.84
CA CYS A 611 14.10 -2.96 39.32
C CYS A 611 15.15 -3.54 40.29
N ARG A 612 15.02 -3.29 41.59
CA ARG A 612 15.94 -3.86 42.60
C ARG A 612 15.87 -5.39 42.65
N LEU A 613 14.66 -5.96 42.59
CA LEU A 613 14.50 -7.42 42.53
C LEU A 613 15.15 -8.01 41.27
N ARG A 614 15.04 -7.31 40.13
CA ARG A 614 15.70 -7.68 38.88
C ARG A 614 17.22 -7.71 39.00
N GLU A 615 17.82 -6.72 39.67
CA GLU A 615 19.27 -6.63 39.86
C GLU A 615 19.81 -7.79 40.72
N LEU A 616 19.04 -8.27 41.70
CA LEU A 616 19.43 -9.36 42.60
C LEU A 616 19.28 -10.76 41.99
N ALA A 617 18.29 -10.96 41.11
CA ALA A 617 17.94 -12.29 40.60
C ALA A 617 19.10 -13.06 39.89
N PRO A 618 19.95 -12.44 39.05
CA PRO A 618 21.03 -13.14 38.34
C PRO A 618 22.09 -13.75 39.26
N SER A 619 22.37 -13.10 40.41
CA SER A 619 23.37 -13.54 41.40
C SER A 619 22.82 -14.51 42.45
N SER A 620 21.52 -14.83 42.39
CA SER A 620 20.85 -15.66 43.37
C SER A 620 21.14 -17.15 43.19
N GLN A 621 21.30 -17.88 44.31
CA GLN A 621 21.27 -19.35 44.30
C GLN A 621 19.87 -19.90 43.98
N SER A 622 18.84 -19.07 44.15
CA SER A 622 17.43 -19.37 43.83
C SER A 622 16.95 -18.61 42.60
N ARG A 623 17.86 -18.38 41.63
CA ARG A 623 17.63 -17.59 40.41
C ARG A 623 16.30 -17.91 39.73
N ASP A 624 16.02 -19.18 39.47
CA ASP A 624 14.79 -19.58 38.78
C ASP A 624 13.53 -19.17 39.54
N LEU A 625 13.51 -19.30 40.87
CA LEU A 625 12.36 -18.88 41.68
C LEU A 625 12.19 -17.35 41.61
N LEU A 626 13.27 -16.59 41.77
CA LEU A 626 13.21 -15.12 41.74
C LEU A 626 12.82 -14.59 40.37
N GLU A 627 13.37 -15.14 39.28
CA GLU A 627 13.00 -14.80 37.91
C GLU A 627 11.49 -15.05 37.68
N GLN A 628 10.95 -16.13 38.23
CA GLN A 628 9.53 -16.49 38.14
C GLN A 628 8.61 -15.56 38.94
N LEU A 629 9.02 -15.19 40.15
CA LEU A 629 8.29 -14.25 41.00
C LEU A 629 8.32 -12.85 40.40
N LEU A 630 9.47 -12.42 39.90
CA LEU A 630 9.64 -11.15 39.17
C LEU A 630 8.74 -11.08 37.94
N ALA A 631 8.72 -12.14 37.10
CA ALA A 631 7.85 -12.18 35.92
C ALA A 631 6.36 -12.07 36.30
N SER A 632 5.95 -12.72 37.39
CA SER A 632 4.58 -12.67 37.90
C SER A 632 4.24 -11.27 38.45
N ALA A 633 5.16 -10.68 39.21
CA ALA A 633 5.04 -9.33 39.78
C ALA A 633 4.97 -8.26 38.69
N TRP A 634 5.85 -8.31 37.69
CA TRP A 634 5.83 -7.41 36.53
C TRP A 634 4.52 -7.53 35.74
N THR A 635 4.01 -8.74 35.53
CA THR A 635 2.74 -8.95 34.83
C THR A 635 1.55 -8.33 35.58
N ALA A 636 1.52 -8.44 36.92
CA ALA A 636 0.49 -7.80 37.73
C ALA A 636 0.63 -6.27 37.76
N PHE A 637 1.86 -5.78 37.96
CA PHE A 637 2.18 -4.36 37.96
C PHE A 637 1.79 -3.68 36.64
N SER A 638 2.21 -4.24 35.50
CA SER A 638 1.88 -3.68 34.18
C SER A 638 0.36 -3.59 33.93
N GLN A 639 -0.43 -4.58 34.38
CA GLN A 639 -1.89 -4.53 34.25
C GLN A 639 -2.54 -3.44 35.10
N LEU A 640 -2.06 -3.27 36.33
CA LEU A 640 -2.53 -2.20 37.22
C LEU A 640 -2.13 -0.84 36.66
N ALA A 641 -0.88 -0.70 36.23
CA ALA A 641 -0.35 0.55 35.70
C ALA A 641 -1.02 0.95 34.38
N GLU A 642 -1.32 0.02 33.48
CA GLU A 642 -1.95 0.30 32.18
C GLU A 642 -3.48 0.53 32.27
N TRP A 643 -4.11 0.30 33.44
CA TRP A 643 -5.57 0.37 33.58
C TRP A 643 -6.09 1.82 33.58
N PRO A 644 -6.95 2.22 32.62
CA PRO A 644 -7.37 3.62 32.45
C PRO A 644 -8.71 3.96 33.12
N LEU A 645 -9.44 2.98 33.63
CA LEU A 645 -10.79 3.15 34.21
C LEU A 645 -10.74 3.07 35.75
N PRO A 646 -11.83 3.35 36.49
CA PRO A 646 -11.89 3.06 37.91
C PRO A 646 -11.54 1.59 38.14
N LEU A 647 -10.65 1.32 39.09
CA LEU A 647 -10.38 -0.05 39.51
C LEU A 647 -11.49 -0.46 40.48
N THR A 648 -12.17 -1.58 40.22
CA THR A 648 -13.20 -2.12 41.12
C THR A 648 -12.74 -3.45 41.72
N PRO A 649 -13.15 -3.79 42.95
CA PRO A 649 -12.88 -5.11 43.52
C PRO A 649 -13.36 -6.22 42.58
N GLY A 650 -12.52 -7.22 42.33
CA GLY A 650 -12.83 -8.32 41.40
C GLY A 650 -12.66 -7.99 39.93
N ALA A 651 -12.20 -6.79 39.56
CA ALA A 651 -11.70 -6.54 38.21
C ALA A 651 -10.44 -7.37 37.95
N GLY A 652 -10.25 -7.85 36.72
CA GLY A 652 -9.13 -8.74 36.36
C GLY A 652 -7.74 -8.27 36.83
N PRO A 653 -7.34 -7.01 36.60
CA PRO A 653 -6.07 -6.46 37.10
C PRO A 653 -5.97 -6.44 38.63
N GLU A 654 -7.07 -6.14 39.32
CA GLU A 654 -7.13 -6.08 40.79
C GLU A 654 -6.94 -7.46 41.40
N GLU A 655 -7.70 -8.45 40.90
CA GLU A 655 -7.63 -9.83 41.39
C GLU A 655 -6.24 -10.42 41.17
N ARG A 656 -5.63 -10.16 40.01
CA ARG A 656 -4.26 -10.60 39.70
C ARG A 656 -3.24 -9.95 40.62
N GLY A 657 -3.36 -8.64 40.85
CA GLY A 657 -2.55 -7.90 41.81
C GLY A 657 -2.59 -8.56 43.19
N ARG A 658 -3.80 -8.80 43.71
CA ARG A 658 -4.03 -9.46 45.00
C ARG A 658 -3.41 -10.85 45.09
N LEU A 659 -3.60 -11.69 44.06
CA LEU A 659 -3.03 -13.06 44.02
C LEU A 659 -1.50 -13.05 44.01
N VAL A 660 -0.91 -12.13 43.25
CA VAL A 660 0.55 -12.03 43.16
C VAL A 660 1.15 -11.47 44.45
N VAL A 661 0.51 -10.48 45.08
CA VAL A 661 0.90 -9.98 46.41
C VAL A 661 0.89 -11.12 47.43
N ALA A 662 -0.16 -11.93 47.49
CA ALA A 662 -0.22 -13.09 48.39
C ALA A 662 0.93 -14.07 48.12
N ARG A 663 1.17 -14.40 46.85
CA ARG A 663 2.27 -15.31 46.45
C ARG A 663 3.66 -14.78 46.83
N LEU A 664 3.91 -13.49 46.65
CA LEU A 664 5.15 -12.85 47.07
C LEU A 664 5.28 -12.86 48.60
N GLY A 665 4.16 -12.65 49.30
CA GLY A 665 4.05 -12.72 50.75
C GLY A 665 4.39 -14.10 51.33
N ASP A 666 4.03 -15.17 50.64
CA ASP A 666 4.41 -16.53 51.01
C ASP A 666 5.90 -16.82 50.71
N ALA A 667 6.38 -16.35 49.56
CA ALA A 667 7.76 -16.58 49.12
C ALA A 667 8.80 -15.86 49.98
N GLN A 668 8.50 -14.66 50.50
CA GLN A 668 9.44 -13.88 51.32
C GLN A 668 9.81 -14.55 52.66
N ASN A 669 9.05 -15.55 53.09
CA ASN A 669 9.27 -16.29 54.34
C ASN A 669 10.11 -17.56 54.15
N GLN A 670 10.58 -17.82 52.92
CA GLN A 670 11.38 -19.00 52.61
C GLN A 670 12.81 -18.87 53.16
N GLN A 671 13.24 -19.86 53.94
CA GLN A 671 14.54 -19.84 54.65
C GLN A 671 15.75 -19.97 53.72
N PHE A 672 15.57 -20.47 52.51
CA PHE A 672 16.65 -20.64 51.52
C PHE A 672 16.97 -19.35 50.74
N LEU A 673 16.21 -18.28 50.94
CA LEU A 673 16.48 -16.96 50.38
C LEU A 673 17.37 -16.15 51.35
N SER A 674 18.27 -15.36 50.80
CA SER A 674 19.09 -14.39 51.55
C SER A 674 18.23 -13.26 52.14
N ALA A 675 18.77 -12.57 53.15
CA ALA A 675 18.08 -11.45 53.79
C ALA A 675 17.73 -10.33 52.79
N ASP A 676 18.61 -10.07 51.82
CA ASP A 676 18.40 -9.06 50.78
C ASP A 676 17.28 -9.47 49.81
N GLU A 677 17.24 -10.73 49.40
CA GLU A 677 16.16 -11.27 48.55
C GLU A 677 14.81 -11.26 49.27
N GLN A 678 14.77 -11.67 50.54
CA GLN A 678 13.56 -11.58 51.36
C GLN A 678 13.09 -10.13 51.53
N HIS A 679 14.03 -9.20 51.72
CA HIS A 679 13.70 -7.77 51.80
C HIS A 679 13.18 -7.21 50.47
N ALA A 680 13.79 -7.58 49.34
CA ALA A 680 13.33 -7.18 48.02
C ALA A 680 11.92 -7.72 47.72
N LEU A 681 11.64 -8.99 48.03
CA LEU A 681 10.30 -9.57 47.89
C LEU A 681 9.26 -8.87 48.78
N ARG A 682 9.61 -8.59 50.05
CA ARG A 682 8.78 -7.77 50.97
C ARG A 682 8.48 -6.40 50.38
N SER A 683 9.51 -5.74 49.85
CA SER A 683 9.37 -4.42 49.23
C SER A 683 8.42 -4.47 48.03
N VAL A 684 8.61 -5.41 47.10
CA VAL A 684 7.74 -5.54 45.93
C VAL A 684 6.30 -5.83 46.35
N ALA A 685 6.07 -6.79 47.25
CA ALA A 685 4.74 -7.13 47.75
C ALA A 685 4.04 -5.90 48.38
N GLY A 686 4.73 -5.18 49.27
CA GLY A 686 4.19 -4.01 49.95
C GLY A 686 3.87 -2.87 48.99
N THR A 687 4.79 -2.52 48.09
CA THR A 687 4.59 -1.42 47.12
C THR A 687 3.51 -1.76 46.07
N LEU A 688 3.40 -3.02 45.65
CA LEU A 688 2.38 -3.45 44.70
C LEU A 688 0.98 -3.43 45.33
N ASP A 689 0.86 -3.81 46.60
CA ASP A 689 -0.42 -3.74 47.33
C ASP A 689 -0.82 -2.29 47.64
N ALA A 690 0.15 -1.44 47.97
CA ALA A 690 -0.08 0.00 48.12
C ALA A 690 -0.60 0.61 46.81
N LEU A 691 0.04 0.31 45.67
CA LEU A 691 -0.44 0.74 44.35
C LEU A 691 -1.87 0.24 44.08
N ARG A 692 -2.14 -1.05 44.29
CA ARG A 692 -3.47 -1.65 44.10
C ARG A 692 -4.53 -0.92 44.92
N THR A 693 -4.23 -0.64 46.19
CA THR A 693 -5.15 0.04 47.11
C THR A 693 -5.39 1.50 46.70
N ALA A 694 -4.33 2.23 46.33
CA ALA A 694 -4.46 3.61 45.84
C ALA A 694 -5.30 3.68 44.55
N LEU A 695 -5.16 2.72 43.63
CA LEU A 695 -5.95 2.69 42.39
C LEU A 695 -7.44 2.36 42.63
N LEU A 696 -7.76 1.62 43.70
CA LEU A 696 -9.14 1.37 44.13
C LEU A 696 -9.80 2.64 44.70
N GLU A 697 -9.03 3.47 45.40
CA GLU A 697 -9.51 4.75 45.96
C GLU A 697 -9.67 5.79 44.84
N GLU A 698 -8.61 6.04 44.08
CA GLU A 698 -8.63 6.95 42.95
C GLU A 698 -7.54 6.61 41.92
N ASN A 699 -7.96 6.21 40.72
CA ASN A 699 -7.04 5.97 39.62
C ASN A 699 -6.63 7.30 38.91
N PRO A 700 -5.34 7.71 38.94
CA PRO A 700 -4.89 8.94 38.29
C PRO A 700 -5.08 8.93 36.77
N LYS A 701 -4.95 7.78 36.10
CA LYS A 701 -5.20 7.66 34.66
C LYS A 701 -6.68 7.85 34.32
N HIS A 702 -7.58 7.38 35.19
CA HIS A 702 -9.02 7.66 35.04
C HIS A 702 -9.34 9.14 35.20
N ARG A 703 -8.69 9.83 36.17
CA ARG A 703 -8.82 11.29 36.32
C ARG A 703 -8.35 12.02 35.06
N GLY A 704 -7.21 11.63 34.49
CA GLY A 704 -6.70 12.18 33.23
C GLY A 704 -7.65 11.94 32.06
N LEU A 705 -8.18 10.72 31.92
CA LEU A 705 -9.16 10.36 30.90
C LEU A 705 -10.44 11.21 31.00
N ARG A 706 -10.95 11.45 32.21
CA ARG A 706 -12.09 12.36 32.44
C ARG A 706 -11.79 13.80 32.01
N GLY A 707 -10.56 14.27 32.23
CA GLY A 707 -10.11 15.58 31.74
C GLY A 707 -10.15 15.66 30.20
N ILE A 708 -9.72 14.60 29.51
CA ILE A 708 -9.80 14.50 28.05
C ILE A 708 -11.27 14.47 27.58
N GLN A 709 -12.12 13.69 28.25
CA GLN A 709 -13.55 13.60 27.94
C GLN A 709 -14.27 14.94 28.09
N ALA A 710 -13.97 15.71 29.14
CA ALA A 710 -14.58 17.02 29.35
C ALA A 710 -14.14 18.04 28.26
N GLY A 711 -12.93 17.90 27.73
CA GLY A 711 -12.37 18.79 26.70
C GLY A 711 -12.57 18.34 25.25
N SER A 712 -13.24 17.20 25.00
CA SER A 712 -13.29 16.60 23.65
C SER A 712 -14.36 17.20 22.73
N SER A 713 -15.22 18.10 23.22
CA SER A 713 -16.30 18.74 22.45
C SER A 713 -17.19 17.74 21.66
N GLY A 714 -17.39 16.54 22.21
CA GLY A 714 -18.20 15.48 21.58
C GLY A 714 -17.47 14.58 20.58
N ARG A 715 -16.15 14.76 20.38
CA ARG A 715 -15.33 13.87 19.54
C ARG A 715 -15.25 12.45 20.14
N ALA A 716 -15.20 11.45 19.26
CA ALA A 716 -14.98 10.06 19.65
C ALA A 716 -13.60 9.89 20.32
N ILE A 717 -13.54 9.04 21.35
CA ILE A 717 -12.30 8.75 22.08
C ILE A 717 -12.01 7.27 21.98
N ALA A 718 -10.82 6.92 21.50
CA ALA A 718 -10.37 5.54 21.39
C ALA A 718 -9.21 5.30 22.36
N ILE A 719 -9.40 4.39 23.31
CA ILE A 719 -8.37 3.99 24.28
C ILE A 719 -7.63 2.78 23.72
N VAL A 720 -6.34 2.94 23.47
CA VAL A 720 -5.49 1.84 22.99
C VAL A 720 -5.05 1.03 24.18
N CYS A 721 -5.33 -0.27 24.18
CA CYS A 721 -4.98 -1.19 25.25
C CYS A 721 -4.10 -2.30 24.70
N ARG A 722 -2.97 -2.57 25.36
CA ARG A 722 -2.00 -3.57 24.90
C ARG A 722 -2.60 -4.97 24.68
N ARG A 723 -3.57 -5.37 25.50
CA ARG A 723 -4.14 -6.73 25.54
C ARG A 723 -5.61 -6.75 25.10
N GLN A 724 -5.97 -7.72 24.26
CA GLN A 724 -7.34 -7.91 23.79
C GLN A 724 -8.30 -8.27 24.94
N THR A 725 -7.82 -9.00 25.95
CA THR A 725 -8.58 -9.27 27.18
C THR A 725 -8.99 -7.97 27.90
N ILE A 726 -8.10 -6.99 28.01
CA ILE A 726 -8.40 -5.68 28.61
C ILE A 726 -9.43 -4.93 27.76
N VAL A 727 -9.29 -4.95 26.43
CA VAL A 727 -10.28 -4.34 25.51
C VAL A 727 -11.68 -4.91 25.74
N ARG A 728 -11.82 -6.24 25.84
CA ARG A 728 -13.11 -6.89 26.11
C ARG A 728 -13.72 -6.47 27.44
N THR A 729 -12.93 -6.46 28.51
CA THR A 729 -13.40 -6.02 29.84
C THR A 729 -13.83 -4.56 29.80
N MET A 730 -13.04 -3.68 29.19
CA MET A 730 -13.38 -2.27 29.08
C MET A 730 -14.64 -2.03 28.24
N HIS A 731 -14.81 -2.75 27.13
CA HIS A 731 -16.02 -2.62 26.30
C HIS A 731 -17.28 -2.96 27.10
N SER A 732 -17.23 -3.98 27.97
CA SER A 732 -18.36 -4.30 28.86
C SER A 732 -18.69 -3.19 29.88
N ILE A 733 -17.68 -2.48 30.38
CA ILE A 733 -17.85 -1.38 31.35
C ILE A 733 -18.37 -0.12 30.63
N LEU A 734 -17.81 0.18 29.46
CA LEU A 734 -18.14 1.38 28.68
C LEU A 734 -19.55 1.30 28.09
N THR A 735 -19.99 0.13 27.63
CA THR A 735 -21.36 -0.07 27.11
C THR A 735 -22.46 0.06 28.17
N GLN A 736 -22.14 -0.21 29.44
CA GLN A 736 -23.09 -0.06 30.56
C GLN A 736 -23.25 1.40 31.01
N SER A 737 -22.37 2.31 30.59
CA SER A 737 -22.28 3.70 31.06
C SER A 737 -22.79 4.74 30.05
N ALA A 738 -23.55 4.35 29.02
CA ALA A 738 -23.88 5.20 27.88
C ALA A 738 -24.95 6.27 28.18
N ASP A 739 -24.56 7.33 28.91
CA ASP A 739 -25.24 8.62 28.93
C ASP A 739 -24.61 9.56 27.88
N GLY A 740 -25.12 9.49 26.63
CA GLY A 740 -25.19 10.57 25.63
C GLY A 740 -23.99 11.45 25.23
N SER A 741 -22.80 11.35 25.85
CA SER A 741 -21.69 12.30 25.68
C SER A 741 -20.38 11.59 25.35
N ALA A 742 -19.93 11.73 24.09
CA ALA A 742 -18.74 11.14 23.46
C ALA A 742 -18.70 9.60 23.44
N THR A 743 -18.61 9.01 22.24
CA THR A 743 -18.42 7.55 22.08
C THR A 743 -16.99 7.17 22.48
N VAL A 744 -16.85 6.58 23.67
CA VAL A 744 -15.58 6.04 24.17
C VAL A 744 -15.49 4.56 23.79
N SER A 745 -14.43 4.18 23.09
CA SER A 745 -14.16 2.79 22.71
C SER A 745 -12.77 2.35 23.18
N ALA A 746 -12.57 1.02 23.27
CA ALA A 746 -11.26 0.43 23.55
C ALA A 746 -10.82 -0.39 22.33
N VAL A 747 -9.54 -0.29 21.95
CA VAL A 747 -8.96 -0.98 20.78
C VAL A 747 -7.56 -1.50 21.09
N THR A 748 -7.02 -2.41 20.28
CA THR A 748 -5.62 -2.84 20.38
C THR A 748 -4.69 -1.91 19.60
N PRO A 749 -3.36 -1.98 19.81
CA PRO A 749 -2.41 -1.26 18.97
C PRO A 749 -2.53 -1.57 17.47
N ALA A 750 -2.85 -2.83 17.12
CA ALA A 750 -3.02 -3.24 15.72
C ALA A 750 -4.25 -2.57 15.08
N SER A 751 -5.35 -2.45 15.82
CA SER A 751 -6.58 -1.81 15.34
C SER A 751 -6.54 -0.27 15.40
N ALA A 752 -5.54 0.31 16.06
CA ALA A 752 -5.45 1.77 16.24
C ALA A 752 -5.28 2.53 14.91
N ALA A 753 -4.65 1.91 13.90
CA ALA A 753 -4.45 2.54 12.60
C ALA A 753 -5.75 2.72 11.79
N ALA A 754 -6.76 1.88 12.05
CA ALA A 754 -8.07 1.91 11.37
C ALA A 754 -9.06 2.91 12.00
N LEU A 755 -8.63 3.66 13.02
CA LEU A 755 -9.48 4.62 13.69
C LEU A 755 -9.79 5.84 12.80
N PRO A 756 -10.97 6.46 12.96
CA PRO A 756 -11.30 7.72 12.27
C PRO A 756 -10.28 8.81 12.61
N SER A 757 -9.89 9.64 11.62
CA SER A 757 -8.91 10.71 11.82
C SER A 757 -9.31 11.74 12.89
N GLU A 758 -10.62 11.94 13.10
CA GLU A 758 -11.14 12.87 14.10
C GLU A 758 -11.13 12.33 15.53
N ALA A 759 -10.89 11.01 15.71
CA ALA A 759 -10.87 10.39 17.02
C ALA A 759 -9.66 10.85 17.84
N ILE A 760 -9.88 11.08 19.14
CA ILE A 760 -8.79 11.30 20.09
C ILE A 760 -8.28 9.93 20.53
N VAL A 761 -7.01 9.65 20.26
CA VAL A 761 -6.36 8.39 20.64
C VAL A 761 -5.67 8.54 21.99
N VAL A 762 -6.08 7.73 22.96
CA VAL A 762 -5.53 7.73 24.31
C VAL A 762 -4.66 6.49 24.50
N ILE A 763 -3.40 6.67 24.86
CA ILE A 763 -2.48 5.58 25.22
C ILE A 763 -2.26 5.63 26.75
N PRO A 764 -2.81 4.68 27.52
CA PRO A 764 -2.79 4.70 28.98
C PRO A 764 -1.53 4.07 29.57
N GLY A 765 -0.35 4.35 29.02
CA GLY A 765 0.92 3.92 29.61
C GLY A 765 2.01 3.58 28.59
N TRP A 766 3.04 2.91 29.06
CA TRP A 766 4.15 2.40 28.25
C TRP A 766 4.02 0.90 27.99
N PHE A 767 3.81 0.51 26.73
CA PHE A 767 3.57 -0.91 26.39
C PHE A 767 4.84 -1.73 26.14
N LYS A 768 5.75 -1.19 25.33
CA LYS A 768 7.10 -1.68 25.00
C LYS A 768 7.63 -0.72 23.93
N ARG A 769 8.94 -0.49 23.85
CA ARG A 769 9.54 0.35 22.80
C ARG A 769 9.06 0.01 21.38
N SER A 770 8.99 -1.27 21.00
CA SER A 770 8.57 -1.68 19.64
C SER A 770 7.11 -1.31 19.35
N ILE A 771 6.20 -1.50 20.32
CA ILE A 771 4.79 -1.13 20.19
C ILE A 771 4.64 0.39 20.17
N MET A 772 5.29 1.09 21.09
CA MET A 772 5.24 2.56 21.18
C MET A 772 5.78 3.23 19.92
N ARG A 773 6.84 2.67 19.31
CA ARG A 773 7.31 3.12 17.99
C ARG A 773 6.26 2.98 16.91
N ARG A 774 5.61 1.82 16.76
CA ARG A 774 4.56 1.62 15.74
C ARG A 774 3.36 2.57 15.90
N LEU A 775 3.09 3.01 17.14
CA LEU A 775 2.01 3.94 17.46
C LEU A 775 2.40 5.41 17.23
N LEU A 776 3.65 5.78 17.49
CA LEU A 776 4.11 7.18 17.54
C LEU A 776 5.00 7.59 16.36
N HIS A 777 5.58 6.64 15.65
CA HIS A 777 6.58 6.85 14.59
C HIS A 777 6.25 5.95 13.38
N PRO A 778 5.39 6.42 12.45
CA PRO A 778 4.68 7.70 12.50
C PRO A 778 3.44 7.61 13.38
N PRO A 779 2.85 8.75 13.81
CA PRO A 779 1.64 8.74 14.63
C PRO A 779 0.46 7.98 13.99
N VAL A 780 -0.29 7.23 14.79
CA VAL A 780 -1.51 6.51 14.33
C VAL A 780 -2.74 7.40 14.24
N ALA A 781 -2.72 8.60 14.80
CA ALA A 781 -3.82 9.55 14.75
C ALA A 781 -3.32 10.99 14.87
N ASP A 782 -4.16 11.95 14.46
CA ASP A 782 -3.84 13.38 14.50
C ASP A 782 -3.87 13.98 15.91
N ASP A 783 -4.59 13.38 16.86
CA ASP A 783 -4.64 13.83 18.26
C ASP A 783 -4.38 12.65 19.18
N MET A 784 -3.16 12.59 19.74
CA MET A 784 -2.69 11.52 20.60
C MET A 784 -2.40 12.05 22.01
N ARG A 785 -3.03 11.41 23.01
CA ARG A 785 -2.88 11.74 24.44
C ARG A 785 -2.27 10.55 25.17
N LEU A 786 -1.07 10.73 25.70
CA LEU A 786 -0.39 9.69 26.46
C LEU A 786 -0.58 9.95 27.96
N LEU A 787 -1.27 9.06 28.66
CA LEU A 787 -1.43 9.13 30.11
C LEU A 787 -0.30 8.32 30.76
N MET A 788 0.71 8.99 31.29
CA MET A 788 1.96 8.36 31.71
C MET A 788 2.32 8.63 33.17
N TYR A 789 2.73 7.58 33.87
CA TYR A 789 3.47 7.69 35.14
C TYR A 789 4.90 8.22 34.90
N PRO A 790 5.60 8.73 35.93
CA PRO A 790 6.95 9.26 35.79
C PRO A 790 7.98 8.28 35.21
N PHE A 791 7.93 6.99 35.59
CA PHE A 791 8.80 5.96 34.98
C PHE A 791 8.49 5.70 33.50
N GLU A 792 7.21 5.76 33.09
CA GLU A 792 6.79 5.61 31.69
C GLU A 792 7.25 6.79 30.83
N ALA A 793 7.14 8.01 31.37
CA ALA A 793 7.61 9.22 30.72
C ALA A 793 9.14 9.19 30.49
N ARG A 794 9.91 8.66 31.46
CA ARG A 794 11.36 8.43 31.29
C ARG A 794 11.66 7.42 30.18
N ALA A 795 10.90 6.33 30.09
CA ALA A 795 11.06 5.35 29.00
C ALA A 795 10.75 5.97 27.63
N LEU A 796 9.70 6.80 27.53
CA LEU A 796 9.39 7.57 26.31
C LEU A 796 10.52 8.54 25.94
N GLN A 797 11.08 9.25 26.92
CA GLN A 797 12.19 10.17 26.70
C GLN A 797 13.44 9.43 26.19
N GLN A 798 13.81 8.30 26.81
CA GLN A 798 14.91 7.45 26.36
C GLN A 798 14.69 6.93 24.93
N MET A 799 13.46 6.54 24.58
CA MET A 799 13.12 6.15 23.20
C MET A 799 13.34 7.30 22.21
N ARG A 800 12.88 8.52 22.54
CA ARG A 800 13.07 9.71 21.70
C ARG A 800 14.55 10.03 21.51
N GLU A 801 15.33 10.05 22.59
CA GLU A 801 16.77 10.34 22.56
C GLU A 801 17.55 9.30 21.74
N THR A 802 17.22 8.01 21.90
CA THR A 802 17.88 6.95 21.14
C THR A 802 17.50 6.93 19.66
N GLY A 803 16.27 7.30 19.32
CA GLY A 803 15.82 7.52 17.94
C GLY A 803 16.60 8.65 17.26
N HIS A 804 16.74 9.80 17.93
CA HIS A 804 17.50 10.93 17.41
C HIS A 804 18.98 10.58 17.18
N ARG A 805 19.62 9.88 18.13
CA ARG A 805 21.02 9.44 17.97
C ARG A 805 21.22 8.44 16.82
N ARG A 806 20.24 7.57 16.54
CA ARG A 806 20.32 6.61 15.41
C ARG A 806 20.13 7.32 14.07
N SER A 807 19.16 8.22 13.97
CA SER A 807 19.00 9.10 12.80
C SER A 807 20.29 9.88 12.51
N GLN A 808 21.02 10.32 13.55
CA GLN A 808 22.32 10.99 13.44
C GLN A 808 23.50 10.06 13.14
N ARG A 809 23.40 8.74 13.35
CA ARG A 809 24.48 7.77 13.06
C ARG A 809 24.56 7.43 11.58
N SER A 810 23.46 7.58 10.85
CA SER A 810 23.37 7.32 9.42
C SER A 810 23.64 8.62 8.66
N ARG A 811 24.55 8.60 7.69
CA ARG A 811 24.59 9.66 6.66
C ARG A 811 23.35 9.50 5.80
N THR A 812 22.23 10.01 6.28
CA THR A 812 20.97 9.97 5.57
C THR A 812 20.85 11.22 4.72
N ARG A 813 20.71 11.03 3.41
CA ARG A 813 20.42 12.12 2.48
C ARG A 813 18.92 12.42 2.57
N SER A 814 18.55 13.69 2.69
CA SER A 814 17.14 14.06 2.52
C SER A 814 16.72 13.90 1.05
N ILE A 815 15.42 13.93 0.78
CA ILE A 815 14.91 13.84 -0.61
C ILE A 815 15.47 14.98 -1.48
N THR A 816 15.62 16.17 -0.91
CA THR A 816 16.19 17.34 -1.59
C THR A 816 17.72 17.38 -1.64
N GLY A 817 18.39 16.34 -1.14
CA GLY A 817 19.85 16.25 -1.14
C GLY A 817 20.54 16.98 0.01
N VAL A 818 19.80 17.49 0.98
CA VAL A 818 20.39 18.07 2.20
C VAL A 818 20.96 16.94 3.03
N VAL A 819 22.27 16.94 3.20
CA VAL A 819 22.96 16.00 4.09
C VAL A 819 22.83 16.54 5.51
N SER A 820 22.14 15.81 6.37
CA SER A 820 22.19 16.08 7.81
C SER A 820 23.59 15.72 8.31
N ALA A 821 24.42 16.74 8.59
CA ALA A 821 25.76 16.54 9.11
C ALA A 821 25.69 16.01 10.56
N ALA A 822 26.21 14.80 10.78
CA ALA A 822 26.39 14.25 12.11
C ALA A 822 27.54 14.95 12.84
N PRO A 823 27.35 15.51 14.05
CA PRO A 823 28.47 15.68 14.97
C PRO A 823 28.98 14.31 15.42
N GLU A 824 30.30 14.16 15.61
CA GLU A 824 30.91 12.94 16.17
C GLU A 824 30.32 12.65 17.56
N ALA A 825 29.33 11.76 17.63
CA ALA A 825 28.72 11.35 18.87
C ALA A 825 29.52 10.22 19.51
N ASP A 826 29.91 10.44 20.77
CA ASP A 826 30.61 9.51 21.64
C ASP A 826 29.93 8.13 21.66
N ARG A 827 30.73 7.06 21.50
CA ARG A 827 30.29 5.65 21.43
C ARG A 827 29.82 5.11 22.79
N ARG A 828 28.83 5.71 23.43
CA ARG A 828 28.17 5.06 24.58
C ARG A 828 27.11 4.09 24.06
N GLU A 829 27.23 2.83 24.45
CA GLU A 829 26.17 1.83 24.25
C GLU A 829 24.87 2.36 24.87
N SER A 830 23.78 2.28 24.11
CA SER A 830 22.48 2.74 24.56
C SER A 830 21.89 1.70 25.50
N GLU A 831 21.79 2.00 26.80
CA GLU A 831 21.02 1.18 27.73
C GLU A 831 19.54 1.13 27.29
N GLN A 832 18.95 -0.07 27.33
CA GLN A 832 17.52 -0.29 27.07
C GLN A 832 16.70 0.26 28.24
N PRO A 833 15.49 0.83 28.00
CA PRO A 833 14.64 1.30 29.09
C PRO A 833 14.41 0.20 30.13
N ALA A 834 14.52 0.54 31.42
CA ALA A 834 14.41 -0.45 32.50
C ALA A 834 13.06 -1.20 32.46
N ALA A 835 11.97 -0.54 32.06
CA ALA A 835 10.67 -1.16 31.84
C ALA A 835 10.68 -2.21 30.71
N ASP A 836 11.34 -1.92 29.59
CA ASP A 836 11.46 -2.88 28.48
C ASP A 836 12.33 -4.08 28.86
N ALA A 837 13.38 -3.87 29.65
CA ALA A 837 14.24 -4.95 30.13
C ALA A 837 13.52 -5.85 31.16
N LEU A 838 12.67 -5.29 32.02
CA LEU A 838 11.77 -6.08 32.89
C LEU A 838 10.78 -6.91 32.07
N GLU A 839 10.19 -6.31 31.03
CA GLU A 839 9.27 -6.99 30.13
C GLU A 839 9.94 -8.14 29.37
N GLU A 840 11.13 -7.92 28.79
CA GLU A 840 11.86 -8.94 28.04
C GLU A 840 12.26 -10.12 28.94
N GLN A 841 12.71 -9.83 30.17
CA GLN A 841 13.02 -10.87 31.15
C GLN A 841 11.78 -11.66 31.55
N ALA A 842 10.63 -11.01 31.76
CA ALA A 842 9.37 -11.70 32.06
C ALA A 842 8.93 -12.61 30.90
N ALA A 843 9.05 -12.13 29.65
CA ALA A 843 8.74 -12.89 28.45
C ALA A 843 9.68 -14.08 28.25
N GLU A 844 10.98 -13.92 28.53
CA GLU A 844 11.99 -14.99 28.45
C GLU A 844 11.73 -16.12 29.45
N VAL A 845 11.42 -15.77 30.70
CA VAL A 845 11.06 -16.77 31.74
C VAL A 845 9.82 -17.56 31.32
N TRP A 846 8.85 -16.88 30.71
CA TRP A 846 7.64 -17.53 30.22
C TRP A 846 7.93 -18.45 29.02
N ARG A 847 8.71 -17.99 28.02
CA ARG A 847 9.16 -18.82 26.88
C ARG A 847 9.90 -20.07 27.34
N ARG A 848 10.87 -19.93 28.25
CA ARG A 848 11.64 -21.06 28.80
C ARG A 848 10.73 -22.11 29.44
N ARG A 849 9.71 -21.67 30.20
CA ARG A 849 8.71 -22.58 30.78
C ARG A 849 7.86 -23.28 29.74
N LEU A 850 7.46 -22.59 28.68
CA LEU A 850 6.70 -23.22 27.60
C LEU A 850 7.50 -24.31 26.89
N VAL A 851 8.77 -24.03 26.60
CA VAL A 851 9.70 -25.01 26.04
C VAL A 851 9.87 -26.19 26.98
N GLN A 852 10.05 -25.97 28.29
CA GLN A 852 10.15 -27.05 29.29
C GLN A 852 8.86 -27.87 29.43
N ARG A 853 7.69 -27.29 29.13
CA ARG A 853 6.40 -28.01 29.14
C ARG A 853 6.12 -28.72 27.83
N ALA A 854 6.85 -28.41 26.76
CA ALA A 854 6.75 -29.09 25.48
C ALA A 854 7.48 -30.44 25.57
N HIS A 855 6.85 -31.39 26.27
CA HIS A 855 7.25 -32.79 26.23
C HIS A 855 6.30 -33.56 25.30
N PRO A 856 6.82 -34.35 24.34
CA PRO A 856 5.98 -35.27 23.58
C PRO A 856 5.36 -36.28 24.56
N ALA A 857 4.10 -36.67 24.32
CA ALA A 857 3.58 -37.87 24.98
C ALA A 857 4.49 -39.06 24.60
N ASP A 858 4.67 -40.05 25.49
CA ASP A 858 5.62 -41.17 25.33
C ASP A 858 5.45 -42.02 24.04
N ALA A 859 4.43 -41.73 23.21
CA ALA A 859 4.12 -42.40 21.94
C ALA A 859 4.16 -41.48 20.70
N GLU A 860 4.45 -40.19 20.82
CA GLU A 860 4.41 -39.23 19.69
C GLU A 860 5.81 -38.92 19.12
N ALA A 861 5.87 -38.78 17.79
CA ALA A 861 7.10 -38.43 17.10
C ALA A 861 7.50 -36.97 17.39
N VAL A 862 8.77 -36.74 17.72
CA VAL A 862 9.33 -35.39 17.88
C VAL A 862 9.40 -34.71 16.51
N ALA A 863 8.81 -33.52 16.39
CA ALA A 863 8.81 -32.71 15.18
C ALA A 863 9.36 -31.30 15.47
N GLU A 864 9.99 -30.69 14.47
CA GLU A 864 10.43 -29.30 14.56
C GLU A 864 9.23 -28.35 14.46
N ALA A 865 9.12 -27.44 15.43
CA ALA A 865 8.01 -26.48 15.49
C ALA A 865 8.47 -25.09 15.95
N ARG A 866 7.77 -24.07 15.49
CA ARG A 866 7.97 -22.67 15.88
C ARG A 866 6.99 -22.31 17.00
N LEU A 867 7.50 -21.74 18.10
CA LEU A 867 6.67 -21.20 19.18
C LEU A 867 6.05 -19.86 18.74
N ILE A 868 4.72 -19.81 18.71
CA ILE A 868 3.95 -18.58 18.51
C ILE A 868 3.35 -18.16 19.84
N VAL A 869 3.56 -16.90 20.23
CA VAL A 869 3.07 -16.32 21.48
C VAL A 869 2.06 -15.21 21.17
N PHE A 870 0.86 -15.32 21.71
CA PHE A 870 -0.21 -14.34 21.51
C PHE A 870 -0.22 -13.27 22.60
N SER A 871 -0.82 -12.11 22.31
CA SER A 871 -0.88 -10.94 23.20
C SER A 871 -1.51 -11.18 24.58
N ASP A 872 -2.33 -12.23 24.70
CA ASP A 872 -2.98 -12.64 25.96
C ASP A 872 -2.26 -13.83 26.65
N ASN A 873 -0.98 -14.06 26.34
CA ASN A 873 -0.19 -15.20 26.85
C ASN A 873 -0.81 -16.56 26.52
N TRP A 874 -1.53 -16.65 25.40
CA TRP A 874 -1.78 -17.93 24.75
C TRP A 874 -0.55 -18.30 23.92
N TYR A 875 -0.39 -19.56 23.58
CA TYR A 875 0.70 -20.00 22.71
C TYR A 875 0.26 -21.17 21.82
N ALA A 876 0.97 -21.33 20.71
CA ALA A 876 0.84 -22.47 19.82
C ALA A 876 2.23 -22.90 19.32
N TRP A 877 2.38 -24.19 19.02
CA TRP A 877 3.55 -24.74 18.35
C TRP A 877 3.16 -25.09 16.92
N LEU A 878 3.75 -24.43 15.93
CA LEU A 878 3.41 -24.65 14.52
C LEU A 878 4.55 -25.36 13.79
N THR A 879 4.26 -26.53 13.21
CA THR A 879 5.21 -27.31 12.40
C THR A 879 5.38 -26.70 11.01
N GLU A 880 6.44 -27.07 10.29
CA GLU A 880 6.79 -26.52 8.97
C GLU A 880 5.68 -26.69 7.90
N GLY A 881 4.87 -27.75 8.01
CA GLY A 881 3.75 -27.99 7.08
C GLY A 881 2.42 -27.38 7.51
N TYR A 882 2.33 -26.74 8.68
CA TYR A 882 1.06 -26.24 9.19
C TYR A 882 0.68 -24.91 8.53
N MET A 883 -0.51 -24.88 7.91
CA MET A 883 -1.09 -23.68 7.32
C MET A 883 -2.05 -23.03 8.32
N ALA A 884 -1.59 -21.97 8.97
CA ALA A 884 -2.38 -21.23 9.95
C ALA A 884 -3.51 -20.46 9.29
N ARG A 885 -4.70 -20.50 9.91
CA ARG A 885 -5.83 -19.66 9.50
C ARG A 885 -5.65 -18.24 9.98
N ARG A 886 -5.25 -17.37 9.06
CA ARG A 886 -5.14 -15.94 9.32
C ARG A 886 -6.47 -15.26 9.03
N VAL A 887 -6.94 -14.49 9.99
CA VAL A 887 -8.20 -13.71 9.94
C VAL A 887 -7.96 -12.23 10.21
N THR A 888 -6.72 -11.77 10.03
CA THR A 888 -6.29 -10.39 10.26
C THR A 888 -7.16 -9.40 9.49
N HIS A 889 -7.40 -9.63 8.20
CA HIS A 889 -8.24 -8.79 7.34
C HIS A 889 -9.70 -8.76 7.78
N LEU A 890 -10.22 -9.87 8.32
CA LEU A 890 -11.59 -9.95 8.85
C LEU A 890 -11.74 -9.11 10.12
N VAL A 891 -10.83 -9.28 11.07
CA VAL A 891 -10.83 -8.54 12.34
C VAL A 891 -10.61 -7.05 12.13
N GLN A 892 -9.75 -6.69 11.17
CA GLN A 892 -9.45 -5.29 10.84
C GLN A 892 -10.48 -4.66 9.88
N ARG A 893 -11.46 -5.45 9.41
CA ARG A 893 -12.48 -5.03 8.42
C ARG A 893 -11.91 -4.47 7.12
N GLU A 894 -10.77 -5.00 6.69
CA GLU A 894 -10.13 -4.68 5.42
C GLU A 894 -10.61 -5.71 4.37
N PHE A 895 -11.79 -5.50 3.78
CA PHE A 895 -12.29 -6.36 2.68
C PHE A 895 -12.83 -5.56 1.50
N ASN A 896 -12.44 -5.98 0.30
CA ASN A 896 -12.82 -5.34 -0.97
C ASN A 896 -14.28 -5.63 -1.38
N ASP A 897 -14.84 -6.76 -0.93
CA ASP A 897 -16.23 -7.18 -1.21
C ASP A 897 -16.89 -7.75 0.07
N PRO A 898 -17.89 -7.06 0.66
CA PRO A 898 -18.61 -7.53 1.84
C PRO A 898 -19.37 -8.86 1.64
N ASP A 899 -19.67 -9.22 0.39
CA ASP A 899 -20.47 -10.41 0.07
C ASP A 899 -19.61 -11.68 -0.13
N HIS A 900 -18.30 -11.55 -0.35
CA HIS A 900 -17.34 -12.64 -0.59
C HIS A 900 -16.17 -12.63 0.41
N VAL A 901 -16.49 -12.91 1.68
CA VAL A 901 -15.52 -12.92 2.78
C VAL A 901 -14.89 -14.31 2.94
N SER A 902 -13.56 -14.43 2.79
CA SER A 902 -12.81 -15.69 2.96
C SER A 902 -11.80 -15.64 4.10
N ILE A 903 -11.40 -16.80 4.63
CA ILE A 903 -10.32 -16.94 5.62
C ILE A 903 -8.99 -17.21 4.89
N ASP A 904 -7.94 -16.48 5.24
CA ASP A 904 -6.61 -16.64 4.66
C ASP A 904 -5.87 -17.82 5.27
N LEU A 905 -4.98 -18.43 4.47
CA LEU A 905 -4.01 -19.41 4.94
C LEU A 905 -2.62 -18.80 4.87
N ALA A 906 -1.86 -18.90 5.95
CA ALA A 906 -0.49 -18.42 6.05
C ALA A 906 0.42 -19.55 6.56
N ASN A 907 1.61 -19.67 5.98
CA ASN A 907 2.65 -20.54 6.54
C ASN A 907 3.21 -19.90 7.83
N ARG A 908 3.81 -20.70 8.72
CA ARG A 908 4.46 -20.25 9.97
C ARG A 908 5.47 -19.11 9.74
N ASP A 909 6.12 -19.06 8.59
CA ASP A 909 7.14 -18.06 8.25
C ASP A 909 6.57 -16.78 7.63
N ASP A 910 5.30 -16.83 7.20
CA ASP A 910 4.55 -15.66 6.74
C ASP A 910 3.82 -14.95 7.88
N LEU A 911 3.83 -15.51 9.09
CA LEU A 911 3.18 -14.94 10.27
C LEU A 911 4.00 -13.79 10.85
N ILE A 912 3.34 -12.67 11.07
CA ILE A 912 3.95 -11.47 11.65
C ILE A 912 3.25 -11.05 12.95
N GLU A 913 3.97 -10.31 13.81
CA GLU A 913 3.37 -9.74 15.01
C GLU A 913 2.19 -8.80 14.67
N GLY A 914 1.01 -9.15 15.16
CA GLY A 914 -0.23 -8.42 14.88
C GLY A 914 -1.24 -9.25 14.09
N ASP A 915 -0.83 -10.41 13.55
CA ASP A 915 -1.74 -11.33 12.90
C ASP A 915 -2.76 -11.93 13.87
N TYR A 916 -4.01 -12.03 13.40
CA TYR A 916 -5.08 -12.72 14.11
C TYR A 916 -5.22 -14.13 13.53
N LEU A 917 -5.11 -15.14 14.41
CA LEU A 917 -5.22 -16.53 14.02
C LEU A 917 -6.49 -17.18 14.59
N LEU A 918 -7.13 -18.03 13.80
CA LEU A 918 -8.34 -18.75 14.20
C LEU A 918 -8.01 -20.18 14.63
N PHE A 919 -8.14 -20.44 15.93
CA PHE A 919 -8.07 -21.77 16.53
C PHE A 919 -9.43 -22.21 17.08
N HIS A 920 -9.65 -23.51 17.14
CA HIS A 920 -10.75 -24.09 17.91
C HIS A 920 -10.22 -24.52 19.28
N CYS A 921 -10.84 -24.04 20.36
CA CYS A 921 -10.38 -24.34 21.71
C CYS A 921 -10.91 -25.72 22.16
N GLY A 922 -10.01 -26.61 22.57
CA GLY A 922 -10.37 -27.90 23.20
C GLY A 922 -10.48 -29.09 22.26
N SER A 923 -10.01 -28.96 21.02
CA SER A 923 -9.85 -30.10 20.11
C SER A 923 -8.64 -29.88 19.20
N ASP A 924 -7.97 -30.98 18.84
CA ASP A 924 -6.86 -30.98 17.87
C ASP A 924 -7.37 -30.75 16.44
N SER A 925 -8.69 -30.71 16.28
CA SER A 925 -9.36 -30.43 15.02
C SER A 925 -9.41 -28.94 14.75
N ASP A 926 -8.90 -28.61 13.59
CA ASP A 926 -9.19 -27.48 12.76
C ASP A 926 -10.59 -26.82 12.91
N ALA A 927 -10.67 -25.48 13.05
CA ALA A 927 -11.93 -24.78 13.35
C ALA A 927 -12.98 -24.86 12.22
N ILE A 928 -12.55 -24.83 10.96
CA ILE A 928 -13.47 -25.00 9.82
C ILE A 928 -13.99 -26.44 9.81
N ARG A 929 -13.11 -27.40 10.09
CA ARG A 929 -13.44 -28.82 10.14
C ARG A 929 -14.56 -29.15 11.14
N VAL A 930 -14.53 -28.54 12.33
CA VAL A 930 -15.56 -28.73 13.37
C VAL A 930 -16.89 -28.15 12.91
N VAL A 931 -16.92 -26.91 12.42
CA VAL A 931 -18.16 -26.30 11.90
C VAL A 931 -18.69 -27.08 10.69
N ALA A 932 -17.81 -27.60 9.83
CA ALA A 932 -18.20 -28.45 8.71
C ALA A 932 -18.84 -29.76 9.18
N ASP A 933 -18.35 -30.36 10.27
CA ASP A 933 -18.98 -31.56 10.87
C ASP A 933 -20.33 -31.24 11.49
N GLU A 934 -20.48 -30.11 12.18
CA GLU A 934 -21.77 -29.66 12.69
C GLU A 934 -22.79 -29.48 11.55
N LEU A 935 -22.35 -28.92 10.41
CA LEU A 935 -23.18 -28.77 9.21
C LEU A 935 -23.54 -30.12 8.59
N LEU A 936 -22.61 -31.07 8.51
CA LEU A 936 -22.87 -32.42 8.02
C LEU A 936 -23.82 -33.18 8.96
N ALA A 937 -23.62 -33.09 10.27
CA ALA A 937 -24.47 -33.71 11.28
C ALA A 937 -25.90 -33.13 11.25
N ALA A 938 -26.04 -31.81 11.13
CA ALA A 938 -27.34 -31.15 10.98
C ALA A 938 -28.10 -31.59 9.72
N ARG A 939 -27.39 -32.08 8.70
CA ARG A 939 -27.96 -32.62 7.45
C ARG A 939 -28.20 -34.14 7.50
N GLY A 940 -27.92 -34.79 8.62
CA GLY A 940 -28.00 -36.26 8.75
C GLY A 940 -26.89 -37.00 7.98
N MET A 941 -25.77 -36.33 7.69
CA MET A 941 -24.66 -36.80 6.83
C MET A 941 -23.38 -37.08 7.64
N VAL A 942 -23.51 -37.69 8.84
CA VAL A 942 -22.41 -37.88 9.80
C VAL A 942 -21.32 -38.83 9.27
N ASP A 943 -21.69 -39.78 8.41
CA ASP A 943 -20.82 -40.79 7.81
C ASP A 943 -19.96 -40.27 6.66
N ARG A 944 -20.31 -39.11 6.07
CA ARG A 944 -19.65 -38.58 4.86
C ARG A 944 -18.17 -38.31 5.03
N ARG A 945 -17.71 -37.97 6.24
CA ARG A 945 -16.27 -37.81 6.45
C ARG A 945 -15.53 -39.13 6.40
N SER A 946 -16.07 -40.16 7.04
CA SER A 946 -15.47 -41.50 6.99
C SER A 946 -15.36 -41.98 5.55
N LEU A 947 -16.44 -41.85 4.78
CA LEU A 947 -16.49 -42.22 3.36
C LEU A 947 -15.51 -41.39 2.50
N ALA A 948 -15.33 -40.11 2.81
CA ALA A 948 -14.40 -39.24 2.08
C ALA A 948 -12.92 -39.54 2.36
N SER A 949 -12.60 -40.21 3.47
CA SER A 949 -11.22 -40.58 3.85
C SER A 949 -10.80 -41.98 3.41
N GLU A 950 -11.71 -42.79 2.85
CA GLU A 950 -11.43 -44.17 2.41
C GLU A 950 -10.28 -44.26 1.41
N TRP A 951 -10.20 -43.33 0.46
CA TRP A 951 -9.11 -43.30 -0.54
C TRP A 951 -7.73 -43.16 0.14
N GLN A 952 -7.64 -42.37 1.20
CA GLN A 952 -6.40 -42.08 1.90
C GLN A 952 -5.99 -43.26 2.78
N GLN A 953 -6.97 -43.89 3.44
CA GLN A 953 -6.75 -45.10 4.24
C GLN A 953 -6.25 -46.25 3.36
N ALA A 954 -6.91 -46.50 2.22
CA ALA A 954 -6.50 -47.52 1.27
C ALA A 954 -5.08 -47.25 0.73
N LEU A 955 -4.76 -45.99 0.38
CA LEU A 955 -3.43 -45.62 -0.09
C LEU A 955 -2.35 -45.81 0.99
N ARG A 956 -2.63 -45.47 2.26
CA ARG A 956 -1.71 -45.68 3.39
C ARG A 956 -1.48 -47.17 3.66
N GLN A 957 -2.55 -47.96 3.65
CA GLN A 957 -2.46 -49.41 3.85
C GLN A 957 -1.66 -50.05 2.72
N PHE A 958 -1.89 -49.65 1.47
CA PHE A 958 -1.11 -50.09 0.32
C PHE A 958 0.38 -49.72 0.45
N ALA A 959 0.68 -48.46 0.81
CA ALA A 959 2.04 -47.99 1.02
C ALA A 959 2.77 -48.80 2.11
N HIS A 960 2.09 -49.04 3.24
CA HIS A 960 2.64 -49.78 4.37
C HIS A 960 2.83 -51.27 4.05
N ALA A 961 1.82 -51.94 3.48
CA ALA A 961 1.87 -53.35 3.13
C ALA A 961 2.99 -53.67 2.13
N ASN A 962 3.27 -52.73 1.22
CA ASN A 962 4.29 -52.89 0.18
C ASN A 962 5.63 -52.21 0.52
N ARG A 963 5.76 -51.58 1.69
CA ARG A 963 6.95 -50.81 2.13
C ARG A 963 7.44 -49.79 1.10
N LEU A 964 6.50 -49.05 0.50
CA LEU A 964 6.78 -48.11 -0.59
C LEU A 964 7.05 -46.71 -0.06
N SER A 965 8.05 -46.03 -0.64
CA SER A 965 8.25 -44.61 -0.42
C SER A 965 7.28 -43.77 -1.27
N ALA A 966 7.14 -42.48 -0.94
CA ALA A 966 6.36 -41.54 -1.74
C ALA A 966 6.85 -41.44 -3.21
N VAL A 967 8.14 -41.69 -3.45
CA VAL A 967 8.74 -41.73 -4.79
C VAL A 967 8.25 -42.97 -5.56
N ASP A 968 8.24 -44.13 -4.90
CA ASP A 968 7.79 -45.39 -5.51
C ASP A 968 6.30 -45.32 -5.86
N ILE A 969 5.49 -44.73 -4.99
CA ILE A 969 4.04 -44.53 -5.22
C ILE A 969 3.81 -43.56 -6.38
N ALA A 970 4.54 -42.44 -6.44
CA ALA A 970 4.46 -41.50 -7.56
C ALA A 970 4.81 -42.17 -8.90
N GLN A 971 5.84 -43.01 -8.92
CA GLN A 971 6.24 -43.74 -10.12
C GLN A 971 5.16 -44.73 -10.59
N ARG A 972 4.50 -45.42 -9.66
CA ARG A 972 3.38 -46.34 -9.98
C ARG A 972 2.12 -45.59 -10.40
N LEU A 973 1.80 -44.46 -9.77
CA LEU A 973 0.66 -43.61 -10.15
C LEU A 973 0.77 -43.04 -11.56
N ARG A 974 1.98 -42.78 -12.07
CA ARG A 974 2.20 -42.38 -13.48
C ARG A 974 1.71 -43.42 -14.49
N GLN A 975 1.66 -44.70 -14.12
CA GLN A 975 1.12 -45.78 -14.96
C GLN A 975 -0.41 -45.72 -15.06
N HIS A 976 -1.05 -44.91 -14.21
CA HIS A 976 -2.50 -44.70 -14.13
C HIS A 976 -2.85 -43.21 -14.39
N ASP A 977 -2.10 -42.53 -15.27
CA ASP A 977 -2.29 -41.13 -15.69
C ASP A 977 -2.23 -40.07 -14.57
N CYS A 978 -1.60 -40.39 -13.43
CA CYS A 978 -1.40 -39.45 -12.33
C CYS A 978 0.07 -38.99 -12.27
N THR A 979 0.32 -37.74 -12.69
CA THR A 979 1.68 -37.17 -12.85
C THR A 979 2.18 -36.39 -11.63
N ARG A 980 1.59 -36.61 -10.44
CA ARG A 980 1.91 -35.84 -9.23
C ARG A 980 3.33 -36.09 -8.74
N HIS A 981 3.98 -35.03 -8.24
CA HIS A 981 5.34 -35.08 -7.72
C HIS A 981 5.40 -35.90 -6.40
N PRO A 982 6.52 -36.60 -6.10
CA PRO A 982 6.68 -37.33 -4.84
C PRO A 982 6.40 -36.52 -3.56
N ALA A 983 6.63 -35.20 -3.59
CA ALA A 983 6.28 -34.30 -2.49
C ALA A 983 4.76 -34.23 -2.24
N THR A 984 3.96 -34.15 -3.29
CA THR A 984 2.48 -34.18 -3.21
C THR A 984 1.97 -35.53 -2.71
N ILE A 985 2.59 -36.63 -3.13
CA ILE A 985 2.24 -37.97 -2.63
C ILE A 985 2.58 -38.12 -1.14
N ARG A 986 3.71 -37.54 -0.71
CA ARG A 986 4.08 -37.49 0.71
C ARG A 986 3.04 -36.73 1.52
N GLU A 987 2.57 -35.60 1.02
CA GLU A 987 1.48 -34.83 1.63
C GLU A 987 0.19 -35.65 1.74
N TRP A 988 -0.20 -36.40 0.70
CA TRP A 988 -1.38 -37.28 0.75
C TRP A 988 -1.28 -38.37 1.82
N LEU A 989 -0.06 -38.89 2.06
CA LEU A 989 0.17 -39.92 3.06
C LEU A 989 0.23 -39.36 4.49
N GLN A 990 0.67 -38.12 4.67
CA GLN A 990 0.99 -37.57 5.98
C GLN A 990 -0.06 -36.58 6.52
N ASN A 991 -0.83 -35.92 5.64
CA ASN A 991 -1.76 -34.87 6.05
C ASN A 991 -3.17 -35.42 6.32
N ASP A 992 -3.53 -35.56 7.61
CA ASP A 992 -4.86 -36.02 8.04
C ASP A 992 -5.99 -35.00 7.78
N ASP A 993 -5.67 -33.74 7.54
CA ASP A 993 -6.65 -32.69 7.23
C ASP A 993 -6.90 -32.56 5.72
N LEU A 994 -6.19 -33.31 4.88
CA LEU A 994 -6.41 -33.34 3.45
C LEU A 994 -7.70 -34.10 3.10
N ILE A 995 -8.75 -33.37 2.71
CA ILE A 995 -10.04 -33.97 2.32
C ILE A 995 -9.88 -34.92 1.11
N SER A 996 -9.15 -34.51 0.07
CA SER A 996 -8.82 -35.34 -1.11
C SER A 996 -7.89 -34.62 -2.09
N PRO A 997 -7.22 -35.35 -3.00
CA PRO A 997 -6.53 -34.79 -4.16
C PRO A 997 -7.39 -33.79 -4.94
N ARG A 998 -6.77 -32.72 -5.46
CA ARG A 998 -7.50 -31.65 -6.15
C ARG A 998 -8.28 -32.15 -7.37
N ALA A 999 -7.67 -33.01 -8.19
CA ALA A 999 -8.31 -33.61 -9.35
C ALA A 999 -9.05 -34.90 -8.97
N ARG A 1000 -10.24 -35.12 -9.53
CA ARG A 1000 -11.04 -36.34 -9.25
C ARG A 1000 -10.41 -37.57 -9.88
N GLU A 1001 -9.69 -37.34 -10.97
CA GLU A 1001 -8.90 -38.28 -11.73
C GLU A 1001 -7.80 -38.90 -10.85
N ASP A 1002 -7.22 -38.12 -9.93
CA ASP A 1002 -6.20 -38.59 -8.99
C ASP A 1002 -6.77 -39.63 -8.02
N VAL A 1003 -8.00 -39.45 -7.51
CA VAL A 1003 -8.65 -40.43 -6.63
C VAL A 1003 -8.97 -41.73 -7.38
N ARG A 1004 -9.36 -41.62 -8.66
CA ARG A 1004 -9.56 -42.80 -9.52
C ARG A 1004 -8.26 -43.54 -9.80
N ALA A 1005 -7.17 -42.80 -10.03
CA ALA A 1005 -5.84 -43.38 -10.22
C ALA A 1005 -5.36 -44.09 -8.94
N ILE A 1006 -5.65 -43.53 -7.75
CA ILE A 1006 -5.37 -44.18 -6.47
C ILE A 1006 -6.17 -45.47 -6.32
N ALA A 1007 -7.48 -45.46 -6.60
CA ALA A 1007 -8.30 -46.66 -6.55
C ALA A 1007 -7.80 -47.75 -7.51
N ALA A 1008 -7.42 -47.37 -8.74
CA ALA A 1008 -6.85 -48.29 -9.73
C ALA A 1008 -5.49 -48.86 -9.31
N LEU A 1009 -4.65 -48.06 -8.65
CA LEU A 1009 -3.34 -48.49 -8.16
C LEU A 1009 -3.45 -49.43 -6.95
N VAL A 1010 -4.30 -49.06 -5.99
CA VAL A 1010 -4.47 -49.79 -4.73
C VAL A 1010 -5.24 -51.10 -4.97
N ASN A 1011 -6.17 -51.10 -5.94
CA ASN A 1011 -7.00 -52.25 -6.34
C ASN A 1011 -7.66 -52.94 -5.13
N ASP A 1012 -8.08 -52.13 -4.17
CA ASP A 1012 -8.82 -52.56 -2.99
C ASP A 1012 -10.30 -52.74 -3.40
N PRO A 1013 -10.90 -53.94 -3.23
CA PRO A 1013 -12.29 -54.20 -3.58
C PRO A 1013 -13.26 -53.23 -2.91
N ASP A 1014 -13.02 -52.88 -1.64
CA ASP A 1014 -13.92 -52.03 -0.86
C ASP A 1014 -13.90 -50.59 -1.40
N LEU A 1015 -12.72 -50.03 -1.69
CA LEU A 1015 -12.60 -48.71 -2.29
C LEU A 1015 -13.11 -48.68 -3.75
N THR A 1016 -12.90 -49.76 -4.50
CA THR A 1016 -13.29 -49.84 -5.92
C THR A 1016 -14.82 -49.86 -6.05
N ASP A 1017 -15.49 -50.65 -5.22
CA ASP A 1017 -16.96 -50.75 -5.20
C ASP A 1017 -17.60 -49.48 -4.62
N HIS A 1018 -16.96 -48.83 -3.64
CA HIS A 1018 -17.46 -47.59 -3.02
C HIS A 1018 -16.95 -46.30 -3.70
N LEU A 1019 -16.15 -46.38 -4.77
CA LEU A 1019 -15.53 -45.22 -5.41
C LEU A 1019 -16.52 -44.09 -5.78
N PRO A 1020 -17.72 -44.36 -6.34
CA PRO A 1020 -18.70 -43.32 -6.61
C PRO A 1020 -19.19 -42.63 -5.33
N THR A 1021 -19.40 -43.41 -4.27
CA THR A 1021 -19.84 -42.95 -2.95
C THR A 1021 -18.76 -42.12 -2.26
N CYS A 1022 -17.50 -42.56 -2.32
CA CYS A 1022 -16.33 -41.83 -1.82
C CYS A 1022 -16.17 -40.47 -2.53
N ILE A 1023 -16.25 -40.44 -3.87
CA ILE A 1023 -16.18 -39.19 -4.65
C ILE A 1023 -17.35 -38.25 -4.32
N GLN A 1024 -18.55 -38.79 -4.10
CA GLN A 1024 -19.71 -37.99 -3.71
C GLN A 1024 -19.56 -37.43 -2.29
N ALA A 1025 -19.10 -38.26 -1.35
CA ALA A 1025 -18.81 -37.84 0.03
C ALA A 1025 -17.73 -36.74 0.07
N ILE A 1026 -16.67 -36.86 -0.73
CA ILE A 1026 -15.65 -35.81 -0.91
C ILE A 1026 -16.27 -34.48 -1.33
N ARG A 1027 -17.25 -34.49 -2.26
CA ARG A 1027 -17.93 -33.25 -2.70
C ARG A 1027 -18.75 -32.64 -1.58
N GLU A 1028 -19.47 -33.47 -0.84
CA GLU A 1028 -20.31 -33.02 0.28
C GLU A 1028 -19.47 -32.46 1.42
N VAL A 1029 -18.35 -33.09 1.75
CA VAL A 1029 -17.39 -32.59 2.74
C VAL A 1029 -16.74 -31.29 2.27
N ARG A 1030 -16.33 -31.17 1.00
CA ARG A 1030 -15.79 -29.90 0.44
C ARG A 1030 -16.81 -28.78 0.50
N ARG A 1031 -18.08 -29.07 0.16
CA ARG A 1031 -19.16 -28.09 0.23
C ARG A 1031 -19.42 -27.64 1.67
N ALA A 1032 -19.46 -28.57 2.62
CA ALA A 1032 -19.60 -28.25 4.04
C ALA A 1032 -18.41 -27.43 4.57
N HIS A 1033 -17.19 -27.75 4.14
CA HIS A 1033 -15.98 -26.96 4.47
C HIS A 1033 -16.05 -25.54 3.91
N GLN A 1034 -16.48 -25.36 2.66
CA GLN A 1034 -16.65 -24.04 2.06
C GLN A 1034 -17.73 -23.23 2.77
N GLU A 1035 -18.88 -23.85 3.08
CA GLU A 1035 -19.97 -23.21 3.81
C GLU A 1035 -19.55 -22.85 5.24
N ALA A 1036 -18.82 -23.74 5.92
CA ALA A 1036 -18.26 -23.50 7.25
C ALA A 1036 -17.28 -22.32 7.24
N ALA A 1037 -16.39 -22.25 6.24
CA ALA A 1037 -15.45 -21.13 6.08
C ALA A 1037 -16.20 -19.79 5.93
N HIS A 1038 -17.23 -19.73 5.07
CA HIS A 1038 -18.05 -18.52 4.89
C HIS A 1038 -18.84 -18.18 6.16
N GLN A 1039 -19.40 -19.18 6.86
CA GLN A 1039 -20.18 -18.94 8.07
C GLN A 1039 -19.29 -18.41 9.21
N LEU A 1040 -18.08 -18.95 9.36
CA LEU A 1040 -17.09 -18.44 10.31
C LEU A 1040 -16.63 -17.04 9.92
N ALA A 1041 -16.32 -16.82 8.65
CA ALA A 1041 -15.89 -15.51 8.15
C ALA A 1041 -16.94 -14.41 8.38
N ARG A 1042 -18.23 -14.72 8.28
CA ARG A 1042 -19.33 -13.78 8.61
C ARG A 1042 -19.56 -13.55 10.10
N LYS A 1043 -19.13 -14.48 10.96
CA LYS A 1043 -19.29 -14.39 12.42
C LYS A 1043 -18.18 -13.54 13.07
N ILE A 1044 -16.99 -13.58 12.48
CA ILE A 1044 -15.83 -12.75 12.85
C ILE A 1044 -16.10 -11.33 12.37
#